data_AF-A0A7C3E0X5-F1
#
_entry.id   AF-A0A7C3E0X5-F1
#
_cell.length_a   1.000
_cell.length_b   1.000
_cell.length_c   1.000
_cell.angle_alpha   90.00
_cell.angle_beta   90.00
_cell.angle_gamma   90.00
#
_symmetry.space_group_name_H-M   'P 1'
#
loop_
_entity.id
_entity.type
_entity.pdbx_description
1 polymer ?
#
loop_
_entity_poly.entity_id
_entity_poly.type
_entity_poly.pdbx_seq_one_letter_code
_entity_poly.pdbx_strand_id
1 'polypeptide(L)'
;MSQTNDSETDKNLEAARQLIERIKQQFGYEAEKIEEYKKQMYREKDFEVSRFKAYSGPSYYLDRAALVFNIFIAPVGDSVDFFRNEVAKQLPKFANDDSKYVIDLFVKVLVDVLKMDIDLYINKYSVSTDGEEYVVAVEYLDKNIAIESAYLVSDWFYSISNDKKFDFTKEWLKLQADFDRTLFGGPTLYSLVEAGLKRNIPVFYLFEENQFQWGYGKKQLRGRSTTFHNDGIKDTEFTMFKDMCGEFLEKCGFPTPTGVNTFSVEEAVAEAQKVGFPCVVKPVAGHKGQGVTTGIIDDNGVRDAFQKIVTSAEQAGVNFEGALVQKQIYGTDHRLLAVGGKFVAALERVPAYVDGDGVNTIDKLIDIENDLIIRLDNARSPLCKIKKDDNLTEYLALQNLSLQSVPQKGERITLRRVANISAGGVSINVTDKIHPLNIKMVEDIAAYFNVRCLGIDVLAADISKPWTEGNFGIIEINAGPGVFMHLAPAYGGSIDIPGHIILSHFKKPENARIPIIAGNALCQNFAGLLNTRLHEIKSDIFFGSLTGKGVYFNNEYFYNNPSHEKNIENVLRHLRVDFAMFTHNVDDIYDFGTLHVGADLVILDEPRHAEEVVLKDQLLPGGYLVEIEGDQIYLKQDGNVINSASFNPDNHDDKDQKLLGIIDPLLKELIYKYDF
;
A
#
# COMPACT_ATOMS: atom_id res chain seq x y z
N MET A 1 39.67 -58.58 -69.51
CA MET A 1 40.10 -57.95 -68.23
C MET A 1 39.15 -56.80 -67.94
N SER A 2 38.00 -57.08 -67.33
CA SER A 2 36.89 -56.12 -67.16
C SER A 2 36.28 -56.17 -65.76
N GLN A 3 37.08 -56.39 -64.70
CA GLN A 3 36.53 -56.52 -63.33
C GLN A 3 37.37 -55.89 -62.21
N THR A 4 38.34 -55.01 -62.50
CA THR A 4 39.23 -54.46 -61.45
C THR A 4 39.10 -52.95 -61.18
N ASN A 5 38.43 -52.16 -62.03
CA ASN A 5 38.35 -50.70 -61.84
C ASN A 5 37.09 -50.18 -61.10
N ASP A 6 35.99 -50.93 -61.03
CA ASP A 6 34.81 -50.51 -60.24
C ASP A 6 35.05 -50.65 -58.73
N SER A 7 35.78 -51.70 -58.32
CA SER A 7 36.10 -51.99 -56.91
C SER A 7 36.91 -50.87 -56.22
N GLU A 8 37.80 -50.22 -56.96
CA GLU A 8 38.69 -49.19 -56.41
C GLU A 8 37.98 -47.84 -56.30
N THR A 9 37.10 -47.54 -57.25
CA THR A 9 36.27 -46.32 -57.24
C THR A 9 35.21 -46.37 -56.14
N ASP A 10 34.53 -47.51 -55.96
CA ASP A 10 33.59 -47.72 -54.85
C ASP A 10 34.30 -47.68 -53.48
N LYS A 11 35.49 -48.26 -53.37
CA LYS A 11 36.32 -48.16 -52.15
C LYS A 11 36.71 -46.73 -51.82
N ASN A 12 37.05 -45.92 -52.82
CA ASN A 12 37.40 -44.51 -52.61
C ASN A 12 36.17 -43.68 -52.21
N LEU A 13 34.99 -43.98 -52.75
CA LEU A 13 33.72 -43.34 -52.36
C LEU A 13 33.30 -43.70 -50.93
N GLU A 14 33.45 -44.97 -50.56
CA GLU A 14 33.21 -45.46 -49.20
C GLU A 14 34.19 -44.82 -48.19
N ALA A 15 35.47 -44.73 -48.55
CA ALA A 15 36.49 -44.06 -47.74
C ALA A 15 36.21 -42.56 -47.56
N ALA A 16 35.71 -41.88 -48.60
CA ALA A 16 35.30 -40.49 -48.53
C ALA A 16 34.07 -40.29 -47.63
N ARG A 17 33.07 -41.19 -47.70
CA ARG A 17 31.90 -41.19 -46.79
C ARG A 17 32.32 -41.38 -45.33
N GLN A 18 33.19 -42.36 -45.07
CA GLN A 18 33.74 -42.62 -43.73
C GLN A 18 34.61 -41.46 -43.21
N LEU A 19 35.29 -40.73 -44.09
CA LEU A 19 36.04 -39.53 -43.72
C LEU A 19 35.10 -38.37 -43.36
N ILE A 20 34.05 -38.14 -44.15
CA ILE A 20 33.02 -37.12 -43.87
C ILE A 20 32.32 -37.44 -42.54
N GLU A 21 32.01 -38.71 -42.28
CA GLU A 21 31.36 -39.14 -41.04
C GLU A 21 32.27 -38.96 -39.82
N ARG A 22 33.58 -39.28 -39.95
CA ARG A 22 34.59 -38.97 -38.93
C ARG A 22 34.75 -37.47 -38.68
N ILE A 23 34.74 -36.66 -39.73
CA ILE A 23 34.80 -35.20 -39.62
C ILE A 23 33.56 -34.68 -38.90
N LYS A 24 32.35 -35.16 -39.24
CA LYS A 24 31.10 -34.79 -38.54
C LYS A 24 31.13 -35.17 -37.05
N GLN A 25 31.60 -36.37 -36.72
CA GLN A 25 31.77 -36.81 -35.33
C GLN A 25 32.78 -35.95 -34.58
N GLN A 26 33.90 -35.57 -35.22
CA GLN A 26 34.91 -34.72 -34.63
C GLN A 26 34.42 -33.28 -34.42
N PHE A 27 33.69 -32.71 -35.38
CA PHE A 27 33.02 -31.41 -35.18
C PHE A 27 31.97 -31.46 -34.06
N GLY A 28 31.20 -32.54 -33.96
CA GLY A 28 30.27 -32.76 -32.84
C GLY A 28 30.97 -32.80 -31.49
N TYR A 29 32.04 -33.59 -31.38
CA TYR A 29 32.86 -33.70 -30.15
C TYR A 29 33.52 -32.38 -29.75
N GLU A 30 34.11 -31.64 -30.70
CA GLU A 30 34.70 -30.33 -30.41
C GLU A 30 33.62 -29.28 -30.05
N ALA A 31 32.43 -29.35 -30.65
CA ALA A 31 31.30 -28.49 -30.28
C ALA A 31 30.83 -28.77 -28.85
N GLU A 32 30.65 -30.05 -28.47
CA GLU A 32 30.31 -30.45 -27.10
C GLU A 32 31.37 -29.98 -26.09
N LYS A 33 32.66 -30.11 -26.43
CA LYS A 33 33.77 -29.66 -25.57
C LYS A 33 33.80 -28.14 -25.41
N ILE A 34 33.58 -27.38 -26.48
CA ILE A 34 33.45 -25.91 -26.42
C ILE A 34 32.26 -25.51 -25.57
N GLU A 35 31.13 -26.23 -25.69
CA GLU A 35 29.93 -26.00 -24.90
C GLU A 35 30.16 -26.29 -23.41
N GLU A 36 30.89 -27.35 -23.08
CA GLU A 36 31.31 -27.67 -21.72
C GLU A 36 32.26 -26.61 -21.13
N TYR A 37 33.25 -26.14 -21.90
CA TYR A 37 34.12 -25.03 -21.47
C TYR A 37 33.35 -23.72 -21.26
N LYS A 38 32.44 -23.39 -22.18
CA LYS A 38 31.55 -22.22 -22.02
C LYS A 38 30.69 -22.37 -20.77
N LYS A 39 30.10 -23.56 -20.55
CA LYS A 39 29.29 -23.85 -19.36
C LYS A 39 30.11 -23.67 -18.08
N GLN A 40 31.36 -24.11 -18.04
CA GLN A 40 32.25 -23.89 -16.89
C GLN A 40 32.62 -22.41 -16.71
N MET A 41 32.91 -21.70 -17.80
CA MET A 41 33.31 -20.29 -17.78
C MET A 41 32.17 -19.37 -17.31
N TYR A 42 30.94 -19.62 -17.76
CA TYR A 42 29.77 -18.80 -17.42
C TYR A 42 29.16 -19.17 -16.07
N ARG A 43 29.40 -20.39 -15.56
CA ARG A 43 28.78 -20.91 -14.33
C ARG A 43 29.00 -20.04 -13.10
N GLU A 44 30.16 -19.40 -13.00
CA GLU A 44 30.53 -18.61 -11.82
C GLU A 44 29.74 -17.29 -11.75
N LYS A 45 29.28 -16.78 -12.88
CA LYS A 45 28.55 -15.50 -13.00
C LYS A 45 27.07 -15.68 -13.26
N ASP A 46 26.59 -16.92 -13.38
CA ASP A 46 25.19 -17.20 -13.71
C ASP A 46 24.26 -16.56 -12.67
N PHE A 47 23.20 -15.89 -13.14
CA PHE A 47 22.29 -15.07 -12.33
C PHE A 47 22.92 -13.87 -11.59
N GLU A 48 24.17 -13.48 -11.86
CA GLU A 48 24.79 -12.31 -11.21
C GLU A 48 23.97 -11.04 -11.51
N VAL A 49 23.47 -10.41 -10.45
CA VAL A 49 22.73 -9.13 -10.52
C VAL A 49 23.65 -7.94 -10.26
N SER A 50 23.50 -6.88 -11.05
CA SER A 50 24.34 -5.68 -10.97
C SER A 50 23.59 -4.41 -11.42
N ARG A 51 24.26 -3.25 -11.30
CA ARG A 51 23.77 -1.95 -11.83
C ARG A 51 22.37 -1.53 -11.35
N PHE A 52 22.04 -1.77 -10.08
CA PHE A 52 20.78 -1.33 -9.49
C PHE A 52 20.56 0.18 -9.58
N LYS A 53 19.41 0.58 -10.11
CA LYS A 53 18.91 1.95 -10.14
C LYS A 53 17.43 1.96 -9.81
N ALA A 54 17.02 2.89 -8.94
CA ALA A 54 15.63 3.02 -8.51
C ALA A 54 15.07 4.35 -9.03
N TYR A 55 13.93 4.29 -9.70
CA TYR A 55 13.16 5.44 -10.14
C TYR A 55 11.92 5.58 -9.26
N SER A 56 11.67 6.76 -8.69
CA SER A 56 10.52 6.98 -7.79
C SER A 56 9.20 7.20 -8.53
N GLY A 57 9.22 7.25 -9.86
CA GLY A 57 8.06 7.40 -10.72
C GLY A 57 8.32 6.83 -12.11
N PRO A 58 7.51 7.19 -13.11
CA PRO A 58 7.65 6.64 -14.46
C PRO A 58 9.02 6.92 -15.07
N SER A 59 9.54 5.93 -15.79
CA SER A 59 10.89 5.90 -16.38
C SER A 59 10.85 5.33 -17.80
N TYR A 60 12.01 5.23 -18.46
CA TYR A 60 12.15 4.54 -19.75
C TYR A 60 11.68 3.08 -19.73
N TYR A 61 11.77 2.42 -18.56
CA TYR A 61 11.51 0.99 -18.46
C TYR A 61 10.08 0.66 -18.03
N LEU A 62 9.48 1.48 -17.18
CA LEU A 62 8.14 1.28 -16.63
C LEU A 62 7.42 2.61 -16.41
N ASP A 63 6.10 2.57 -16.57
CA ASP A 63 5.15 3.68 -16.39
C ASP A 63 4.91 4.08 -14.91
N ARG A 64 5.79 3.64 -14.01
CA ARG A 64 5.68 3.79 -12.55
C ARG A 64 7.05 3.63 -11.89
N ALA A 65 7.08 3.81 -10.57
CA ALA A 65 8.28 3.57 -9.78
C ALA A 65 8.85 2.17 -10.03
N ALA A 66 10.15 2.09 -10.32
CA ALA A 66 10.79 0.90 -10.83
C ALA A 66 12.19 0.71 -10.27
N LEU A 67 12.50 -0.51 -9.83
CA LEU A 67 13.85 -0.96 -9.60
C LEU A 67 14.35 -1.61 -10.89
N VAL A 68 15.40 -1.04 -11.45
CA VAL A 68 16.05 -1.49 -12.68
C VAL A 68 17.41 -2.06 -12.33
N PHE A 69 17.75 -3.23 -12.85
CA PHE A 69 19.04 -3.87 -12.65
C PHE A 69 19.40 -4.76 -13.83
N ASN A 70 20.68 -5.04 -13.98
CA ASN A 70 21.19 -5.99 -14.96
C ASN A 70 21.28 -7.37 -14.31
N ILE A 71 20.99 -8.42 -15.07
CA ILE A 71 21.24 -9.80 -14.68
C ILE A 71 21.92 -10.55 -15.83
N PHE A 72 23.03 -11.21 -15.51
CA PHE A 72 23.66 -12.13 -16.43
C PHE A 72 23.02 -13.52 -16.28
N ILE A 73 22.55 -14.12 -17.38
CA ILE A 73 22.09 -15.51 -17.39
C ILE A 73 22.88 -16.23 -18.46
N ALA A 74 23.53 -17.33 -18.09
CA ALA A 74 24.40 -18.06 -18.99
C ALA A 74 23.63 -18.50 -20.26
N PRO A 75 24.16 -18.24 -21.47
CA PRO A 75 23.50 -18.60 -22.72
C PRO A 75 23.43 -20.12 -22.95
N VAL A 76 24.24 -20.87 -22.20
CA VAL A 76 24.29 -22.33 -22.19
C VAL A 76 24.11 -22.76 -20.72
N GLY A 77 22.99 -23.42 -20.42
CA GLY A 77 22.60 -23.75 -19.06
C GLY A 77 21.43 -24.73 -19.02
N ASP A 78 20.86 -24.93 -17.83
CA ASP A 78 19.70 -25.79 -17.66
C ASP A 78 18.42 -25.15 -18.24
N SER A 79 17.50 -25.99 -18.71
CA SER A 79 16.27 -25.54 -19.36
C SER A 79 15.32 -24.81 -18.38
N VAL A 80 14.42 -23.97 -18.90
CA VAL A 80 13.35 -23.35 -18.09
C VAL A 80 12.50 -24.39 -17.37
N ASP A 81 12.27 -25.57 -17.97
CA ASP A 81 11.51 -26.66 -17.35
C ASP A 81 12.21 -27.24 -16.12
N PHE A 82 13.56 -27.30 -16.14
CA PHE A 82 14.35 -27.70 -14.99
C PHE A 82 14.19 -26.70 -13.84
N PHE A 83 14.39 -25.41 -14.10
CA PHE A 83 14.18 -24.37 -13.09
C PHE A 83 12.74 -24.35 -12.57
N ARG A 84 11.74 -24.51 -13.45
CA ARG A 84 10.32 -24.57 -13.05
C ARG A 84 10.08 -25.69 -12.05
N ASN A 85 10.61 -26.88 -12.31
CA ASN A 85 10.47 -28.03 -11.40
C ASN A 85 11.16 -27.79 -10.06
N GLU A 86 12.35 -27.18 -10.03
CA GLU A 86 13.05 -26.86 -8.78
C GLU A 86 12.34 -25.77 -7.98
N VAL A 87 11.90 -24.70 -8.64
CA VAL A 87 11.12 -23.61 -8.02
C VAL A 87 9.81 -24.14 -7.45
N ALA A 88 9.10 -25.01 -8.18
CA ALA A 88 7.83 -25.58 -7.77
C ALA A 88 7.91 -26.42 -6.48
N LYS A 89 9.09 -26.94 -6.10
CA LYS A 89 9.28 -27.64 -4.82
C LYS A 89 9.10 -26.71 -3.62
N GLN A 90 9.46 -25.44 -3.75
CA GLN A 90 9.32 -24.43 -2.69
C GLN A 90 8.08 -23.56 -2.89
N LEU A 91 7.75 -23.25 -4.15
CA LEU A 91 6.63 -22.40 -4.55
C LEU A 91 5.69 -23.17 -5.50
N PRO A 92 4.79 -24.03 -4.99
CA PRO A 92 3.98 -24.93 -5.80
C PRO A 92 3.13 -24.26 -6.90
N LYS A 93 2.78 -22.98 -6.74
CA LYS A 93 2.05 -22.20 -7.76
C LYS A 93 2.77 -22.07 -9.10
N PHE A 94 4.11 -22.21 -9.12
CA PHE A 94 4.90 -22.17 -10.35
C PHE A 94 4.98 -23.51 -11.09
N ALA A 95 4.39 -24.59 -10.56
CA ALA A 95 4.44 -25.91 -11.20
C ALA A 95 3.89 -25.91 -12.64
N ASN A 96 2.89 -25.06 -12.91
CA ASN A 96 2.25 -24.93 -14.22
C ASN A 96 2.54 -23.57 -14.90
N ASP A 97 3.61 -22.88 -14.51
CA ASP A 97 3.98 -21.60 -15.12
C ASP A 97 4.36 -21.77 -16.60
N ASP A 98 3.96 -20.82 -17.44
CA ASP A 98 4.08 -20.89 -18.90
C ASP A 98 5.32 -20.19 -19.48
N SER A 99 6.28 -19.81 -18.63
CA SER A 99 7.51 -19.13 -19.06
C SER A 99 8.28 -19.93 -20.10
N LYS A 100 8.69 -19.23 -21.16
CA LYS A 100 9.46 -19.80 -22.28
C LYS A 100 10.96 -19.68 -22.08
N TYR A 101 11.38 -18.60 -21.42
CA TYR A 101 12.79 -18.34 -21.11
C TYR A 101 13.01 -18.35 -19.60
N VAL A 102 14.23 -18.70 -19.18
CA VAL A 102 14.64 -18.71 -17.76
C VAL A 102 14.47 -17.33 -17.14
N ILE A 103 14.77 -16.26 -17.90
CA ILE A 103 14.57 -14.88 -17.45
C ILE A 103 13.10 -14.56 -17.14
N ASP A 104 12.15 -15.08 -17.91
CA ASP A 104 10.72 -14.84 -17.66
C ASP A 104 10.30 -15.48 -16.33
N LEU A 105 10.74 -16.72 -16.09
CA LEU A 105 10.49 -17.43 -14.84
C LEU A 105 11.14 -16.71 -13.66
N PHE A 106 12.40 -16.29 -13.81
CA PHE A 106 13.13 -15.53 -12.81
C PHE A 106 12.36 -14.26 -12.39
N VAL A 107 11.92 -13.46 -13.37
CA VAL A 107 11.23 -12.20 -13.08
C VAL A 107 9.84 -12.44 -12.48
N LYS A 108 9.11 -13.46 -12.92
CA LYS A 108 7.83 -13.82 -12.28
C LYS A 108 8.02 -14.28 -10.83
N VAL A 109 9.07 -15.05 -10.54
CA VAL A 109 9.42 -15.42 -9.16
C VAL A 109 9.83 -14.20 -8.35
N LEU A 110 10.60 -13.27 -8.92
CA LEU A 110 10.98 -12.02 -8.26
C LEU A 110 9.75 -11.16 -7.93
N VAL A 111 8.84 -10.96 -8.88
CA VAL A 111 7.58 -10.24 -8.65
C VAL A 111 6.77 -10.92 -7.54
N ASP A 112 6.74 -12.25 -7.52
CA ASP A 112 6.05 -12.99 -6.47
C ASP A 112 6.68 -12.87 -5.09
N VAL A 113 8.02 -12.87 -5.00
CA VAL A 113 8.75 -12.58 -3.76
C VAL A 113 8.46 -11.16 -3.30
N LEU A 114 8.52 -10.18 -4.22
CA LEU A 114 8.25 -8.76 -3.95
C LEU A 114 6.85 -8.52 -3.41
N LYS A 115 5.88 -9.42 -3.67
CA LYS A 115 4.54 -9.33 -3.11
C LYS A 115 4.49 -9.56 -1.60
N MET A 116 5.54 -10.14 -1.01
CA MET A 116 5.61 -10.48 0.42
C MET A 116 4.42 -11.37 0.84
N ASP A 117 4.28 -11.66 2.12
CA ASP A 117 3.15 -12.42 2.67
C ASP A 117 1.80 -11.66 2.64
N ILE A 118 1.85 -10.35 2.38
CA ILE A 118 0.68 -9.47 2.32
C ILE A 118 0.22 -9.17 0.91
N ASP A 119 0.68 -9.87 -0.14
CA ASP A 119 0.22 -9.68 -1.53
C ASP A 119 0.18 -8.20 -1.95
N LEU A 120 1.34 -7.55 -1.85
CA LEU A 120 1.54 -6.17 -2.31
C LEU A 120 1.09 -6.06 -3.77
N TYR A 121 0.42 -4.96 -4.08
CA TYR A 121 0.02 -4.53 -5.41
C TYR A 121 1.23 -4.13 -6.27
N ILE A 122 2.03 -5.14 -6.62
CA ILE A 122 3.20 -5.09 -7.49
C ILE A 122 2.89 -6.04 -8.65
N ASN A 123 2.67 -5.48 -9.84
CA ASN A 123 2.16 -6.26 -10.97
C ASN A 123 2.86 -5.95 -12.29
N LYS A 124 3.75 -4.95 -12.33
CA LYS A 124 4.46 -4.59 -13.55
C LYS A 124 5.93 -4.93 -13.50
N TYR A 125 6.41 -5.43 -14.63
CA TYR A 125 7.80 -5.63 -14.91
C TYR A 125 8.05 -5.51 -16.42
N SER A 126 9.29 -5.27 -16.80
CA SER A 126 9.75 -5.35 -18.18
C SER A 126 11.11 -6.03 -18.23
N VAL A 127 11.38 -6.73 -19.32
CA VAL A 127 12.68 -7.33 -19.61
C VAL A 127 13.15 -6.83 -20.96
N SER A 128 14.37 -6.32 -20.99
CA SER A 128 15.09 -5.97 -22.22
C SER A 128 16.52 -6.51 -22.16
N THR A 129 17.37 -6.18 -23.12
CA THR A 129 18.75 -6.67 -23.21
C THR A 129 19.74 -5.52 -23.28
N ASP A 130 20.89 -5.66 -22.63
CA ASP A 130 22.05 -4.77 -22.72
C ASP A 130 23.31 -5.62 -22.96
N GLY A 131 23.72 -5.74 -24.22
CA GLY A 131 24.81 -6.62 -24.62
C GLY A 131 24.50 -8.10 -24.33
N GLU A 132 25.28 -8.71 -23.43
CA GLU A 132 25.13 -10.11 -23.00
C GLU A 132 24.26 -10.25 -21.73
N GLU A 133 23.81 -9.14 -21.14
CA GLU A 133 23.00 -9.13 -19.93
C GLU A 133 21.53 -8.82 -20.26
N TYR A 134 20.62 -9.27 -19.39
CA TYR A 134 19.24 -8.79 -19.38
C TYR A 134 19.13 -7.55 -18.50
N VAL A 135 18.29 -6.60 -18.90
CA VAL A 135 17.88 -5.48 -18.07
C VAL A 135 16.46 -5.77 -17.58
N VAL A 136 16.32 -5.91 -16.28
CA VAL A 136 15.05 -6.16 -15.60
C VAL A 136 14.61 -4.87 -14.93
N ALA A 137 13.37 -4.46 -15.19
CA ALA A 137 12.70 -3.45 -14.40
C ALA A 137 11.49 -4.07 -13.71
N VAL A 138 11.36 -3.86 -12.40
CA VAL A 138 10.23 -4.34 -11.61
C VAL A 138 9.66 -3.19 -10.78
N GLU A 139 8.33 -3.12 -10.71
CA GLU A 139 7.64 -2.21 -9.80
C GLU A 139 8.08 -2.48 -8.35
N TYR A 140 8.26 -1.43 -7.55
CA TYR A 140 8.65 -1.56 -6.16
C TYR A 140 7.97 -0.50 -5.26
N LEU A 141 7.96 -0.78 -3.95
CA LEU A 141 7.51 0.16 -2.92
C LEU A 141 8.67 0.59 -2.02
N ASP A 142 9.44 -0.37 -1.52
CA ASP A 142 10.67 -0.13 -0.76
C ASP A 142 11.89 -0.56 -1.57
N LYS A 143 12.83 0.39 -1.77
CA LYS A 143 14.01 0.17 -2.60
C LYS A 143 14.91 -0.93 -2.03
N ASN A 144 15.12 -0.94 -0.72
CA ASN A 144 16.07 -1.86 -0.10
C ASN A 144 15.52 -3.28 -0.12
N ILE A 145 14.23 -3.44 0.23
CA ILE A 145 13.53 -4.72 0.13
C ILE A 145 13.55 -5.25 -1.30
N ALA A 146 13.38 -4.37 -2.30
CA ALA A 146 13.40 -4.80 -3.68
C ALA A 146 14.79 -5.26 -4.16
N ILE A 147 15.86 -4.58 -3.74
CA ILE A 147 17.24 -5.00 -4.01
C ILE A 147 17.52 -6.35 -3.32
N GLU A 148 17.14 -6.50 -2.06
CA GLU A 148 17.33 -7.75 -1.32
C GLU A 148 16.50 -8.90 -1.90
N SER A 149 15.30 -8.62 -2.42
CA SER A 149 14.49 -9.60 -3.15
C SER A 149 15.19 -10.06 -4.43
N ALA A 150 15.78 -9.14 -5.18
CA ALA A 150 16.53 -9.47 -6.39
C ALA A 150 17.75 -10.36 -6.06
N TYR A 151 18.51 -10.03 -5.01
CA TYR A 151 19.61 -10.87 -4.53
C TYR A 151 19.13 -12.24 -4.05
N LEU A 152 18.04 -12.32 -3.29
CA LEU A 152 17.50 -13.58 -2.79
C LEU A 152 17.10 -14.53 -3.93
N VAL A 153 16.43 -14.03 -4.97
CA VAL A 153 16.04 -14.84 -6.12
C VAL A 153 17.26 -15.18 -6.99
N SER A 154 18.18 -14.24 -7.18
CA SER A 154 19.48 -14.44 -7.84
C SER A 154 20.26 -15.59 -7.19
N ASP A 155 20.50 -15.51 -5.89
CA ASP A 155 21.27 -16.50 -5.14
C ASP A 155 20.59 -17.87 -5.16
N TRP A 156 19.25 -17.90 -5.14
CA TRP A 156 18.49 -19.13 -5.24
C TRP A 156 18.65 -19.81 -6.61
N PHE A 157 18.45 -19.06 -7.70
CA PHE A 157 18.60 -19.58 -9.07
C PHE A 157 20.06 -19.96 -9.37
N TYR A 158 21.02 -19.15 -8.94
CA TYR A 158 22.44 -19.50 -8.99
C TYR A 158 22.74 -20.81 -8.27
N SER A 159 22.16 -21.02 -7.07
CA SER A 159 22.35 -22.24 -6.30
C SER A 159 21.74 -23.46 -7.01
N ILE A 160 20.58 -23.30 -7.65
CA ILE A 160 19.96 -24.34 -8.49
C ILE A 160 20.91 -24.71 -9.66
N SER A 161 21.42 -23.73 -10.41
CA SER A 161 22.34 -23.95 -11.55
C SER A 161 23.67 -24.63 -11.15
N ASN A 162 24.09 -24.43 -9.89
CA ASN A 162 25.35 -24.94 -9.35
C ASN A 162 25.21 -26.16 -8.43
N ASP A 163 24.01 -26.74 -8.30
CA ASP A 163 23.71 -27.84 -7.38
C ASP A 163 24.19 -27.57 -5.94
N LYS A 164 24.01 -26.32 -5.49
CA LYS A 164 24.34 -25.85 -4.14
C LYS A 164 23.09 -25.89 -3.27
N LYS A 165 23.28 -26.22 -1.98
CA LYS A 165 22.20 -26.18 -1.01
C LYS A 165 21.81 -24.73 -0.70
N PHE A 166 20.55 -24.39 -0.91
CA PHE A 166 19.96 -23.09 -0.56
C PHE A 166 18.66 -23.30 0.22
N ASP A 167 18.51 -22.62 1.36
CA ASP A 167 17.30 -22.68 2.19
C ASP A 167 16.43 -21.45 1.92
N PHE A 168 15.65 -21.53 0.84
CA PHE A 168 14.82 -20.42 0.38
C PHE A 168 13.84 -19.94 1.46
N THR A 169 13.17 -20.87 2.14
CA THR A 169 12.17 -20.53 3.17
C THR A 169 12.81 -19.72 4.30
N LYS A 170 14.00 -20.12 4.75
CA LYS A 170 14.72 -19.40 5.81
C LYS A 170 15.13 -17.99 5.39
N GLU A 171 15.68 -17.83 4.19
CA GLU A 171 16.12 -16.51 3.71
C GLU A 171 14.91 -15.61 3.41
N TRP A 172 13.83 -16.16 2.86
CA TRP A 172 12.58 -15.43 2.65
C TRP A 172 11.95 -14.94 3.97
N LEU A 173 11.97 -15.76 5.02
CA LEU A 173 11.48 -15.35 6.35
C LEU A 173 12.29 -14.19 6.95
N LYS A 174 13.59 -14.09 6.66
CA LYS A 174 14.40 -12.94 7.09
C LYS A 174 14.01 -11.68 6.31
N LEU A 175 13.93 -11.78 4.98
CA LEU A 175 13.48 -10.70 4.11
C LEU A 175 12.10 -10.18 4.53
N GLN A 176 11.15 -11.09 4.81
CA GLN A 176 9.83 -10.76 5.31
C GLN A 176 9.90 -10.02 6.65
N ALA A 177 10.72 -10.50 7.60
CA ALA A 177 10.87 -9.85 8.91
C ALA A 177 11.50 -8.44 8.80
N ASP A 178 12.36 -8.21 7.82
CA ASP A 178 12.91 -6.90 7.52
C ASP A 178 11.87 -6.00 6.83
N PHE A 179 11.07 -6.55 5.90
CA PHE A 179 9.92 -5.87 5.31
C PHE A 179 8.89 -5.44 6.36
N ASP A 180 8.57 -6.29 7.35
CA ASP A 180 7.61 -6.00 8.43
C ASP A 180 8.02 -4.79 9.29
N ARG A 181 9.32 -4.47 9.33
CA ARG A 181 9.88 -3.30 10.02
C ARG A 181 9.85 -2.04 9.18
N THR A 182 9.60 -2.15 7.88
CA THR A 182 9.46 -1.00 6.99
C THR A 182 8.13 -0.28 7.23
N LEU A 183 8.00 0.88 6.60
CA LEU A 183 6.76 1.63 6.54
C LEU A 183 5.59 0.83 5.93
N PHE A 184 5.88 -0.08 4.99
CA PHE A 184 4.88 -0.78 4.19
C PHE A 184 4.41 -2.10 4.82
N GLY A 185 5.10 -2.60 5.85
CA GLY A 185 4.70 -3.80 6.58
C GLY A 185 3.40 -3.63 7.39
N GLY A 186 3.02 -2.39 7.71
CA GLY A 186 1.80 -2.08 8.46
C GLY A 186 0.53 -2.17 7.59
N PRO A 187 -0.44 -3.05 7.88
CA PRO A 187 -1.55 -3.36 6.97
C PRO A 187 -2.52 -2.19 6.77
N THR A 188 -2.77 -1.38 7.81
CA THR A 188 -3.62 -0.19 7.70
C THR A 188 -3.02 0.84 6.75
N LEU A 189 -1.72 1.12 6.91
CA LEU A 189 -1.03 2.14 6.13
C LEU A 189 -0.94 1.72 4.67
N TYR A 190 -0.50 0.48 4.42
CA TYR A 190 -0.41 -0.05 3.08
C TYR A 190 -1.76 -0.10 2.36
N SER A 191 -2.85 -0.46 3.05
CA SER A 191 -4.18 -0.53 2.45
C SER A 191 -4.67 0.81 1.86
N LEU A 192 -4.23 1.95 2.41
CA LEU A 192 -4.53 3.27 1.86
C LEU A 192 -3.67 3.64 0.65
N VAL A 193 -2.40 3.23 0.66
CA VAL A 193 -1.51 3.34 -0.51
C VAL A 193 -2.11 2.53 -1.66
N GLU A 194 -2.42 1.26 -1.40
CA GLU A 194 -3.06 0.35 -2.36
C GLU A 194 -4.39 0.90 -2.88
N ALA A 195 -5.23 1.49 -2.03
CA ALA A 195 -6.50 2.06 -2.43
C ALA A 195 -6.36 3.24 -3.40
N GLY A 196 -5.30 4.05 -3.26
CA GLY A 196 -4.94 5.12 -4.20
C GLY A 196 -4.43 4.54 -5.53
N LEU A 197 -3.49 3.60 -5.46
CA LEU A 197 -2.90 2.95 -6.64
C LEU A 197 -3.96 2.25 -7.51
N LYS A 198 -4.87 1.46 -6.91
CA LYS A 198 -5.98 0.78 -7.63
C LYS A 198 -6.94 1.75 -8.33
N ARG A 199 -6.93 3.03 -7.94
CA ARG A 199 -7.80 4.08 -8.49
C ARG A 199 -7.08 5.05 -9.42
N ASN A 200 -5.81 4.78 -9.78
CA ASN A 200 -4.98 5.68 -10.59
C ASN A 200 -4.79 7.08 -9.98
N ILE A 201 -4.87 7.16 -8.64
CA ILE A 201 -4.51 8.36 -7.89
C ILE A 201 -2.99 8.31 -7.67
N PRO A 202 -2.23 9.35 -8.06
CA PRO A 202 -0.80 9.38 -7.77
C PRO A 202 -0.54 9.30 -6.27
N VAL A 203 0.38 8.43 -5.84
CA VAL A 203 0.77 8.27 -4.44
C VAL A 203 2.28 8.19 -4.34
N PHE A 204 2.87 8.98 -3.44
CA PHE A 204 4.29 8.89 -3.13
C PHE A 204 4.56 9.24 -1.66
N TYR A 205 5.69 8.76 -1.14
CA TYR A 205 6.07 8.96 0.24
C TYR A 205 6.97 10.19 0.38
N LEU A 206 6.60 11.07 1.31
CA LEU A 206 7.40 12.25 1.69
C LEU A 206 8.27 11.85 2.88
N PHE A 207 9.51 11.47 2.61
CA PHE A 207 10.41 10.92 3.63
C PHE A 207 10.67 11.89 4.78
N GLU A 208 10.93 13.16 4.46
CA GLU A 208 11.22 14.22 5.44
C GLU A 208 10.01 14.59 6.29
N GLU A 209 8.80 14.40 5.77
CA GLU A 209 7.55 14.68 6.49
C GLU A 209 6.99 13.46 7.22
N ASN A 210 7.54 12.27 6.95
CA ASN A 210 7.08 11.00 7.49
C ASN A 210 5.59 10.72 7.18
N GLN A 211 5.12 11.14 6.00
CA GLN A 211 3.72 11.06 5.53
C GLN A 211 3.64 10.72 4.04
N PHE A 212 2.47 10.26 3.59
CA PHE A 212 2.17 10.04 2.18
C PHE A 212 1.46 11.25 1.59
N GLN A 213 1.67 11.46 0.30
CA GLN A 213 0.89 12.38 -0.51
C GLN A 213 0.09 11.59 -1.56
N TRP A 214 -1.21 11.87 -1.63
CA TRP A 214 -2.10 11.47 -2.71
C TRP A 214 -2.43 12.69 -3.57
N GLY A 215 -2.28 12.57 -4.89
CA GLY A 215 -2.55 13.66 -5.81
C GLY A 215 -1.50 14.78 -5.80
N TYR A 216 -1.80 15.87 -6.50
CA TYR A 216 -0.84 16.92 -6.84
C TYR A 216 -1.35 18.35 -6.57
N GLY A 217 -0.40 19.27 -6.37
CA GLY A 217 -0.63 20.70 -6.26
C GLY A 217 -1.64 21.05 -5.18
N LYS A 218 -2.58 21.96 -5.50
CA LYS A 218 -3.67 22.34 -4.59
C LYS A 218 -4.67 21.23 -4.28
N LYS A 219 -4.71 20.18 -5.10
CA LYS A 219 -5.65 19.07 -4.95
C LYS A 219 -5.09 17.96 -4.07
N GLN A 220 -3.83 18.03 -3.66
CA GLN A 220 -3.18 16.97 -2.91
C GLN A 220 -3.85 16.70 -1.55
N LEU A 221 -3.72 15.46 -1.10
CA LEU A 221 -4.02 15.03 0.26
C LEU A 221 -2.74 14.49 0.88
N ARG A 222 -2.30 15.05 2.01
CA ARG A 222 -1.20 14.50 2.81
C ARG A 222 -1.71 13.87 4.10
N GLY A 223 -1.14 12.73 4.49
CA GLY A 223 -1.53 12.03 5.71
C GLY A 223 -0.75 10.76 5.97
N ARG A 224 -1.03 10.13 7.10
CA ARG A 224 -0.47 8.83 7.50
C ARG A 224 -1.52 8.05 8.26
N SER A 225 -1.65 6.77 7.93
CA SER A 225 -2.76 5.94 8.40
C SER A 225 -4.08 6.67 8.05
N THR A 226 -5.05 6.73 8.94
CA THR A 226 -6.36 7.33 8.68
C THR A 226 -6.48 8.78 9.15
N THR A 227 -5.35 9.47 9.36
CA THR A 227 -5.28 10.88 9.78
C THR A 227 -4.58 11.72 8.71
N PHE A 228 -5.16 12.87 8.40
CA PHE A 228 -4.76 13.73 7.29
C PHE A 228 -4.47 15.17 7.76
N HIS A 229 -3.67 15.89 6.96
CA HIS A 229 -3.28 17.28 7.24
C HIS A 229 -4.46 18.27 7.33
N ASN A 230 -5.65 17.90 6.86
CA ASN A 230 -6.87 18.70 6.92
C ASN A 230 -7.86 18.23 7.99
N ASP A 231 -7.48 17.27 8.83
CA ASP A 231 -8.20 16.94 10.05
C ASP A 231 -7.95 18.01 11.12
N GLY A 232 -8.98 18.32 11.90
CA GLY A 232 -8.91 19.21 13.05
C GLY A 232 -8.06 18.59 14.14
N ILE A 233 -6.90 19.20 14.41
CA ILE A 233 -5.98 18.73 15.46
C ILE A 233 -6.68 18.72 16.84
N LYS A 234 -7.54 19.71 17.12
CA LYS A 234 -8.29 19.79 18.37
C LYS A 234 -9.36 18.71 18.51
N ASP A 235 -10.00 18.34 17.42
CA ASP A 235 -10.98 17.26 17.43
C ASP A 235 -10.30 15.89 17.57
N THR A 236 -9.17 15.71 16.89
CA THR A 236 -8.32 14.52 17.05
C THR A 236 -7.83 14.38 18.49
N GLU A 237 -7.28 15.46 19.07
CA GLU A 237 -6.86 15.49 20.47
C GLU A 237 -8.01 15.24 21.43
N PHE A 238 -9.18 15.83 21.16
CA PHE A 238 -10.34 15.71 22.03
C PHE A 238 -10.80 14.24 22.18
N THR A 239 -10.75 13.45 21.10
CA THR A 239 -11.10 12.01 21.15
C THR A 239 -10.18 11.18 22.06
N MET A 240 -9.00 11.68 22.44
CA MET A 240 -8.11 11.00 23.37
C MET A 240 -8.60 11.09 24.83
N PHE A 241 -9.40 12.11 25.18
CA PHE A 241 -9.96 12.31 26.51
C PHE A 241 -11.33 11.64 26.64
N LYS A 242 -11.32 10.34 26.97
CA LYS A 242 -12.53 9.49 26.96
C LYS A 242 -13.65 9.99 27.87
N ASP A 243 -13.30 10.51 29.03
CA ASP A 243 -14.22 11.10 30.01
C ASP A 243 -14.88 12.37 29.48
N MET A 244 -14.08 13.31 28.97
CA MET A 244 -14.59 14.57 28.41
C MET A 244 -15.44 14.34 27.16
N CYS A 245 -15.01 13.41 26.30
CA CYS A 245 -15.81 12.99 25.13
C CYS A 245 -17.12 12.35 25.55
N GLY A 246 -17.10 11.48 26.56
CA GLY A 246 -18.30 10.86 27.11
C GLY A 246 -19.31 11.89 27.65
N GLU A 247 -18.83 12.86 28.43
CA GLU A 247 -19.65 13.95 28.97
C GLU A 247 -20.21 14.87 27.86
N PHE A 248 -19.41 15.15 26.84
CA PHE A 248 -19.84 15.93 25.68
C PHE A 248 -20.98 15.25 24.92
N LEU A 249 -20.83 13.94 24.65
CA LEU A 249 -21.86 13.15 23.97
C LEU A 249 -23.15 13.08 24.79
N GLU A 250 -23.04 12.90 26.11
CA GLU A 250 -24.18 12.91 27.03
C GLU A 250 -24.94 14.25 26.95
N LYS A 251 -24.20 15.37 27.01
CA LYS A 251 -24.76 16.73 26.87
C LYS A 251 -25.42 16.97 25.51
N CYS A 252 -24.98 16.28 24.47
CA CYS A 252 -25.62 16.29 23.15
C CYS A 252 -26.83 15.35 23.05
N GLY A 253 -27.12 14.57 24.09
CA GLY A 253 -28.25 13.63 24.15
C GLY A 253 -27.97 12.24 23.59
N PHE A 254 -26.70 11.90 23.37
CA PHE A 254 -26.30 10.56 22.92
C PHE A 254 -26.14 9.59 24.09
N PRO A 255 -26.37 8.27 23.87
CA PRO A 255 -26.37 7.30 24.94
C PRO A 255 -24.93 6.96 25.35
N THR A 256 -24.46 7.50 26.47
CA THR A 256 -23.19 7.12 27.09
C THR A 256 -23.45 6.50 28.48
N PRO A 257 -22.55 5.64 28.99
CA PRO A 257 -22.63 5.20 30.37
C PRO A 257 -22.44 6.40 31.31
N THR A 258 -23.46 6.73 32.10
CA THR A 258 -23.35 7.74 33.14
C THR A 258 -22.25 7.35 34.13
N GLY A 259 -21.35 8.30 34.43
CA GLY A 259 -20.25 8.08 35.36
C GLY A 259 -19.52 9.37 35.72
N VAL A 260 -18.77 9.32 36.83
CA VAL A 260 -18.04 10.47 37.37
C VAL A 260 -16.60 10.07 37.67
N ASN A 261 -15.67 10.98 37.39
CA ASN A 261 -14.26 10.84 37.78
C ASN A 261 -14.13 11.02 39.30
N THR A 262 -13.44 10.08 39.92
CA THR A 262 -13.23 10.03 41.37
C THR A 262 -11.74 9.99 41.68
N PHE A 263 -11.34 10.70 42.73
CA PHE A 263 -9.93 10.90 43.09
C PHE A 263 -9.58 10.26 44.45
N SER A 264 -10.59 9.75 45.15
CA SER A 264 -10.41 8.92 46.36
C SER A 264 -11.28 7.66 46.30
N VAL A 265 -10.90 6.67 47.09
CA VAL A 265 -11.66 5.42 47.16
C VAL A 265 -13.05 5.63 47.76
N GLU A 266 -13.19 6.56 48.70
CA GLU A 266 -14.48 6.93 49.29
C GLU A 266 -15.40 7.62 48.27
N GLU A 267 -14.85 8.50 47.42
CA GLU A 267 -15.60 9.08 46.30
C GLU A 267 -16.05 8.00 45.31
N ALA A 268 -15.18 7.06 44.98
CA ALA A 268 -15.50 5.95 44.07
C ALA A 268 -16.65 5.08 44.60
N VAL A 269 -16.63 4.75 45.89
CA VAL A 269 -17.71 3.98 46.54
C VAL A 269 -19.00 4.77 46.58
N ALA A 270 -18.94 6.05 46.99
CA ALA A 270 -20.11 6.90 47.03
C ALA A 270 -20.75 7.07 45.64
N GLU A 271 -19.93 7.15 44.59
CA GLU A 271 -20.43 7.22 43.22
C GLU A 271 -21.01 5.90 42.73
N ALA A 272 -20.37 4.77 43.02
CA ALA A 272 -20.90 3.44 42.68
C ALA A 272 -22.30 3.21 43.28
N GLN A 273 -22.53 3.69 44.51
CA GLN A 273 -23.84 3.61 45.16
C GLN A 273 -24.90 4.49 44.47
N LYS A 274 -24.51 5.65 43.90
CA LYS A 274 -25.43 6.52 43.15
C LYS A 274 -25.75 5.95 41.77
N VAL A 275 -24.73 5.51 41.04
CA VAL A 275 -24.84 4.95 39.69
C VAL A 275 -25.56 3.58 39.71
N GLY A 276 -25.40 2.85 40.81
CA GLY A 276 -26.00 1.54 41.05
C GLY A 276 -25.14 0.39 40.55
N PHE A 277 -25.30 -0.76 41.20
CA PHE A 277 -24.62 -2.01 40.82
C PHE A 277 -25.43 -2.80 39.79
N PRO A 278 -24.78 -3.53 38.87
CA PRO A 278 -23.32 -3.63 38.72
C PRO A 278 -22.71 -2.39 38.06
N CYS A 279 -21.48 -2.05 38.48
CA CYS A 279 -20.74 -0.90 37.96
C CYS A 279 -19.38 -1.30 37.36
N VAL A 280 -18.75 -0.35 36.68
CA VAL A 280 -17.41 -0.44 36.12
C VAL A 280 -16.54 0.64 36.75
N VAL A 281 -15.31 0.28 37.11
CA VAL A 281 -14.28 1.21 37.56
C VAL A 281 -13.10 1.11 36.59
N LYS A 282 -12.71 2.23 35.99
CA LYS A 282 -11.61 2.31 35.00
C LYS A 282 -10.73 3.53 35.25
N PRO A 283 -9.42 3.50 34.91
CA PRO A 283 -8.58 4.69 35.01
C PRO A 283 -9.05 5.79 34.04
N VAL A 284 -8.88 7.06 34.43
CA VAL A 284 -9.16 8.22 33.56
C VAL A 284 -8.20 8.24 32.36
N ALA A 285 -6.91 8.08 32.64
CA ALA A 285 -5.87 7.91 31.63
C ALA A 285 -5.56 6.42 31.40
N GLY A 286 -5.85 5.92 30.20
CA GLY A 286 -5.57 4.53 29.85
C GLY A 286 -5.93 4.15 28.42
N HIS A 287 -5.19 3.18 27.87
CA HIS A 287 -5.41 2.63 26.53
C HIS A 287 -5.72 1.12 26.59
N LYS A 288 -6.45 0.61 25.59
CA LYS A 288 -6.66 -0.83 25.34
C LYS A 288 -7.28 -1.62 26.52
N GLY A 289 -8.08 -0.97 27.36
CA GLY A 289 -8.78 -1.62 28.47
C GLY A 289 -7.89 -2.01 29.66
N GLN A 290 -6.66 -1.52 29.73
CA GLN A 290 -5.80 -1.72 30.90
C GLN A 290 -6.40 -1.05 32.15
N GLY A 291 -6.40 -1.75 33.27
CA GLY A 291 -6.93 -1.25 34.56
C GLY A 291 -8.46 -1.22 34.66
N VAL A 292 -9.20 -1.72 33.66
CA VAL A 292 -10.68 -1.75 33.69
C VAL A 292 -11.18 -2.94 34.50
N THR A 293 -11.92 -2.67 35.58
CA THR A 293 -12.64 -3.69 36.34
C THR A 293 -14.14 -3.55 36.10
N THR A 294 -14.77 -4.56 35.51
CA THR A 294 -16.21 -4.57 35.20
C THR A 294 -16.98 -5.50 36.15
N GLY A 295 -18.32 -5.47 36.12
CA GLY A 295 -19.16 -6.41 36.88
C GLY A 295 -18.99 -6.33 38.40
N ILE A 296 -18.63 -5.16 38.92
CA ILE A 296 -18.50 -4.94 40.36
C ILE A 296 -19.91 -4.86 40.95
N ILE A 297 -20.19 -5.66 41.98
CA ILE A 297 -21.54 -5.82 42.57
C ILE A 297 -21.67 -5.27 43.99
N ASP A 298 -20.57 -4.87 44.61
CA ASP A 298 -20.53 -4.37 45.97
C ASP A 298 -19.41 -3.34 46.18
N ASP A 299 -19.45 -2.65 47.32
CA ASP A 299 -18.49 -1.61 47.64
C ASP A 299 -17.05 -2.14 47.81
N ASN A 300 -16.87 -3.41 48.22
CA ASN A 300 -15.52 -3.98 48.39
C ASN A 300 -14.84 -4.17 47.03
N GLY A 301 -15.59 -4.66 46.04
CA GLY A 301 -15.11 -4.75 44.67
C GLY A 301 -14.73 -3.39 44.08
N VAL A 302 -15.42 -2.30 44.46
CA VAL A 302 -15.05 -0.93 44.06
C VAL A 302 -13.71 -0.53 44.68
N ARG A 303 -13.52 -0.80 45.98
CA ARG A 303 -12.25 -0.51 46.68
C ARG A 303 -11.08 -1.25 46.06
N ASP A 304 -11.26 -2.54 45.78
CA ASP A 304 -10.23 -3.37 45.16
C ASP A 304 -9.89 -2.88 43.75
N ALA A 305 -10.91 -2.52 42.95
CA ALA A 305 -10.70 -1.99 41.62
C ALA A 305 -9.97 -0.63 41.63
N PHE A 306 -10.36 0.27 42.52
CA PHE A 306 -9.70 1.57 42.69
C PHE A 306 -8.25 1.40 43.12
N GLN A 307 -8.00 0.55 44.12
CA GLN A 307 -6.65 0.28 44.61
C GLN A 307 -5.75 -0.33 43.52
N LYS A 308 -6.28 -1.24 42.69
CA LYS A 308 -5.54 -1.79 41.53
C LYS A 308 -5.09 -0.69 40.57
N ILE A 309 -5.94 0.31 40.30
CA ILE A 309 -5.60 1.43 39.42
C ILE A 309 -4.47 2.27 40.05
N VAL A 310 -4.59 2.62 41.33
CA VAL A 310 -3.58 3.39 42.05
C VAL A 310 -2.23 2.67 42.04
N THR A 311 -2.22 1.40 42.44
CA THR A 311 -1.00 0.58 42.46
C THR A 311 -0.39 0.40 41.08
N SER A 312 -1.21 0.27 40.03
CA SER A 312 -0.72 0.21 38.65
C SER A 312 -0.04 1.51 38.22
N ALA A 313 -0.57 2.68 38.61
CA ALA A 313 0.03 3.97 38.31
C ALA A 313 1.38 4.14 39.04
N GLU A 314 1.43 3.78 40.32
CA GLU A 314 2.65 3.78 41.13
C GLU A 314 3.75 2.90 40.54
N GLN A 315 3.40 1.67 40.13
CA GLN A 315 4.34 0.73 39.51
C GLN A 315 4.86 1.22 38.16
N ALA A 316 4.03 1.93 37.40
CA ALA A 316 4.43 2.54 36.13
C ALA A 316 5.21 3.86 36.30
N GLY A 317 5.30 4.39 37.52
CA GLY A 317 5.97 5.67 37.80
C GLY A 317 5.22 6.88 37.21
N VAL A 318 3.90 6.76 37.03
CA VAL A 318 3.05 7.85 36.52
C VAL A 318 2.12 8.36 37.62
N ASN A 319 1.67 9.60 37.49
CA ASN A 319 0.72 10.17 38.43
C ASN A 319 -0.64 9.49 38.30
N PHE A 320 -1.33 9.28 39.43
CA PHE A 320 -2.72 8.88 39.42
C PHE A 320 -3.60 10.03 38.95
N GLU A 321 -4.32 9.85 37.84
CA GLU A 321 -5.17 10.87 37.22
C GLU A 321 -6.66 10.71 37.57
N GLY A 322 -7.01 9.75 38.44
CA GLY A 322 -8.38 9.46 38.83
C GLY A 322 -8.90 8.11 38.31
N ALA A 323 -10.05 7.71 38.85
CA ALA A 323 -10.81 6.54 38.39
C ALA A 323 -12.24 6.96 38.03
N LEU A 324 -12.68 6.63 36.82
CA LEU A 324 -14.04 6.82 36.35
C LEU A 324 -14.91 5.65 36.82
N VAL A 325 -15.93 5.96 37.63
CA VAL A 325 -16.96 5.02 38.06
C VAL A 325 -18.19 5.23 37.18
N GLN A 326 -18.61 4.19 36.46
CA GLN A 326 -19.71 4.28 35.50
C GLN A 326 -20.63 3.05 35.56
N LYS A 327 -21.85 3.19 35.02
CA LYS A 327 -22.80 2.09 34.96
C LYS A 327 -22.29 0.97 34.05
N GLN A 328 -22.50 -0.29 34.45
CA GLN A 328 -22.22 -1.42 33.57
C GLN A 328 -23.21 -1.44 32.40
N ILE A 329 -22.68 -1.40 31.18
CA ILE A 329 -23.44 -1.69 29.97
C ILE A 329 -23.15 -3.14 29.57
N TYR A 330 -24.20 -3.88 29.28
CA TYR A 330 -24.11 -5.25 28.74
C TYR A 330 -24.37 -5.25 27.23
N GLY A 331 -23.80 -6.20 26.51
CA GLY A 331 -24.05 -6.36 25.09
C GLY A 331 -22.82 -6.81 24.34
N THR A 332 -22.99 -6.93 23.05
CA THR A 332 -21.94 -7.19 22.08
C THR A 332 -21.20 -5.91 21.73
N ASP A 333 -19.88 -6.00 21.68
CA ASP A 333 -18.97 -4.91 21.32
C ASP A 333 -19.02 -4.68 19.81
N HIS A 334 -19.29 -3.44 19.41
CA HIS A 334 -19.35 -3.02 18.02
C HIS A 334 -18.49 -1.80 17.79
N ARG A 335 -17.80 -1.78 16.64
CA ARG A 335 -17.17 -0.60 16.06
C ARG A 335 -17.97 -0.12 14.87
N LEU A 336 -18.53 1.08 14.99
CA LEU A 336 -19.22 1.79 13.92
C LEU A 336 -18.24 2.79 13.29
N LEU A 337 -18.16 2.83 11.97
CA LEU A 337 -17.27 3.73 11.24
C LEU A 337 -18.06 4.78 10.46
N ALA A 338 -17.63 6.03 10.62
CA ALA A 338 -18.00 7.13 9.75
C ALA A 338 -16.78 7.61 8.95
N VAL A 339 -16.97 7.84 7.64
CA VAL A 339 -15.97 8.40 6.74
C VAL A 339 -16.58 9.59 6.01
N GLY A 340 -15.93 10.76 6.08
CA GLY A 340 -16.46 11.99 5.49
C GLY A 340 -17.84 12.38 6.04
N GLY A 341 -18.09 12.11 7.33
CA GLY A 341 -19.38 12.36 7.98
C GLY A 341 -20.49 11.37 7.64
N LYS A 342 -20.19 10.29 6.91
CA LYS A 342 -21.16 9.26 6.51
C LYS A 342 -20.83 7.91 7.09
N PHE A 343 -21.84 7.19 7.57
CA PHE A 343 -21.66 5.82 8.03
C PHE A 343 -21.23 4.93 6.86
N VAL A 344 -20.24 4.08 7.09
CA VAL A 344 -19.72 3.16 6.05
C VAL A 344 -19.67 1.70 6.49
N ALA A 345 -19.51 1.41 7.78
CA ALA A 345 -19.41 0.04 8.27
C ALA A 345 -19.74 -0.11 9.74
N ALA A 346 -20.24 -1.29 10.10
CA ALA A 346 -20.36 -1.77 11.46
C ALA A 346 -19.67 -3.14 11.59
N LEU A 347 -18.81 -3.28 12.60
CA LEU A 347 -18.10 -4.51 12.89
C LEU A 347 -18.37 -4.93 14.34
N GLU A 348 -18.88 -6.14 14.53
CA GLU A 348 -18.96 -6.78 15.83
C GLU A 348 -17.59 -7.37 16.19
N ARG A 349 -17.14 -7.13 17.41
CA ARG A 349 -15.91 -7.67 17.98
C ARG A 349 -16.29 -8.67 19.06
N VAL A 350 -15.91 -9.94 18.83
CA VAL A 350 -16.13 -11.02 19.79
C VAL A 350 -14.80 -11.32 20.49
N PRO A 351 -14.76 -11.47 21.82
CA PRO A 351 -13.55 -11.93 22.51
C PRO A 351 -13.09 -13.29 22.00
N ALA A 352 -11.79 -13.58 22.14
CA ALA A 352 -11.24 -14.88 21.78
C ALA A 352 -12.03 -15.99 22.49
N TYR A 353 -12.39 -17.05 21.77
CA TYR A 353 -13.13 -18.18 22.32
C TYR A 353 -12.64 -19.48 21.67
N VAL A 354 -12.96 -20.60 22.31
CA VAL A 354 -12.90 -21.94 21.70
C VAL A 354 -14.22 -22.66 21.93
N ASP A 355 -14.62 -23.52 20.99
CA ASP A 355 -15.79 -24.37 21.12
C ASP A 355 -15.33 -25.78 21.53
N GLY A 356 -15.90 -26.29 22.62
CA GLY A 356 -15.58 -27.62 23.14
C GLY A 356 -15.98 -28.74 22.19
N ASP A 357 -15.13 -29.76 22.10
CA ASP A 357 -15.43 -30.99 21.37
C ASP A 357 -15.67 -32.20 22.30
N GLY A 358 -15.54 -31.99 23.62
CA GLY A 358 -15.68 -33.03 24.65
C GLY A 358 -14.45 -33.92 24.82
N VAL A 359 -13.34 -33.66 24.11
CA VAL A 359 -12.14 -34.52 24.10
C VAL A 359 -10.87 -33.72 24.35
N ASN A 360 -10.69 -32.59 23.68
CA ASN A 360 -9.47 -31.78 23.74
C ASN A 360 -9.50 -30.77 24.88
N THR A 361 -8.33 -30.51 25.47
CA THR A 361 -8.16 -29.42 26.44
C THR A 361 -8.29 -28.07 25.77
N ILE A 362 -8.61 -27.02 26.54
CA ILE A 362 -8.59 -25.64 26.06
C ILE A 362 -7.26 -25.30 25.39
N ASP A 363 -6.13 -25.73 25.96
CA ASP A 363 -4.80 -25.53 25.39
C ASP A 363 -4.67 -26.08 23.96
N LYS A 364 -5.19 -27.29 23.73
CA LYS A 364 -5.15 -27.95 22.43
C LYS A 364 -6.15 -27.36 21.44
N LEU A 365 -7.33 -26.97 21.92
CA LEU A 365 -8.33 -26.27 21.11
C LEU A 365 -7.80 -24.92 20.62
N ILE A 366 -7.03 -24.19 21.45
CA ILE A 366 -6.35 -22.96 21.04
C ILE A 366 -5.34 -23.22 19.92
N ASP A 367 -4.56 -24.31 20.00
CA ASP A 367 -3.61 -24.65 18.93
C ASP A 367 -4.33 -24.97 17.62
N ILE A 368 -5.40 -25.77 17.68
CA ILE A 368 -6.24 -26.10 16.51
C ILE A 368 -6.82 -24.84 15.87
N GLU A 369 -7.33 -23.93 16.70
CA GLU A 369 -7.87 -22.64 16.24
C GLU A 369 -6.79 -21.77 15.60
N ASN A 370 -5.59 -21.71 16.20
CA ASN A 370 -4.44 -20.95 15.68
C ASN A 370 -3.83 -21.53 14.40
N ASP A 371 -4.09 -22.80 14.08
CA ASP A 371 -3.65 -23.47 12.84
C ASP A 371 -4.56 -23.13 11.64
N LEU A 372 -5.69 -22.45 11.86
CA LEU A 372 -6.58 -22.01 10.78
C LEU A 372 -5.92 -20.95 9.89
N ILE A 373 -6.21 -21.00 8.59
CA ILE A 373 -5.71 -20.04 7.58
C ILE A 373 -6.05 -18.58 7.95
N ILE A 374 -7.21 -18.37 8.57
CA ILE A 374 -7.67 -17.04 9.02
C ILE A 374 -6.90 -16.48 10.23
N ARG A 375 -5.95 -17.25 10.82
CA ARG A 375 -5.09 -16.89 11.95
C ARG A 375 -3.59 -17.04 11.64
N LEU A 376 -3.22 -17.11 10.37
CA LEU A 376 -1.82 -17.13 9.97
C LEU A 376 -1.09 -15.88 10.50
N ASP A 377 0.19 -16.03 10.80
CA ASP A 377 1.00 -14.95 11.37
C ASP A 377 1.53 -14.05 10.24
N ASN A 378 0.61 -13.36 9.58
CA ASN A 378 0.90 -12.36 8.55
C ASN A 378 0.03 -11.11 8.74
N ALA A 379 0.50 -9.97 8.22
CA ALA A 379 -0.16 -8.68 8.43
C ALA A 379 -1.54 -8.58 7.75
N ARG A 380 -1.86 -9.46 6.79
CA ARG A 380 -3.18 -9.51 6.13
C ARG A 380 -4.16 -10.52 6.72
N SER A 381 -3.76 -11.28 7.73
CA SER A 381 -4.61 -12.30 8.33
C SER A 381 -5.86 -11.64 8.94
N PRO A 382 -7.07 -12.17 8.67
CA PRO A 382 -8.30 -11.62 9.26
C PRO A 382 -8.26 -11.57 10.78
N LEU A 383 -7.62 -12.56 11.39
CA LEU A 383 -7.49 -12.70 12.84
C LEU A 383 -6.02 -12.87 13.23
N CYS A 384 -5.67 -12.35 14.41
CA CYS A 384 -4.41 -12.69 15.04
C CYS A 384 -4.52 -14.04 15.76
N LYS A 385 -3.37 -14.67 16.02
CA LYS A 385 -3.30 -15.84 16.90
C LYS A 385 -3.78 -15.49 18.31
N ILE A 386 -4.49 -16.44 18.92
CA ILE A 386 -4.85 -16.43 20.33
C ILE A 386 -3.57 -16.64 21.13
N LYS A 387 -3.17 -15.63 21.88
CA LYS A 387 -1.99 -15.67 22.77
C LYS A 387 -2.37 -16.31 24.11
N LYS A 388 -1.61 -17.32 24.52
CA LYS A 388 -1.70 -17.99 25.83
C LYS A 388 -0.90 -17.19 26.86
N ASP A 389 -1.46 -16.06 27.33
CA ASP A 389 -0.81 -15.16 28.31
C ASP A 389 -1.50 -15.18 29.69
N ASP A 390 -0.93 -14.43 30.64
CA ASP A 390 -1.45 -14.35 32.01
C ASP A 390 -2.89 -13.82 32.04
N ASN A 391 -3.22 -12.81 31.22
CA ASN A 391 -4.59 -12.27 31.14
C ASN A 391 -5.61 -13.34 30.73
N LEU A 392 -5.27 -14.21 29.78
CA LEU A 392 -6.13 -15.33 29.38
C LEU A 392 -6.28 -16.32 30.55
N THR A 393 -5.16 -16.66 31.19
CA THR A 393 -5.13 -17.65 32.29
C THR A 393 -5.92 -17.17 33.51
N GLU A 394 -5.77 -15.91 33.90
CA GLU A 394 -6.53 -15.27 34.98
C GLU A 394 -8.04 -15.25 34.66
N TYR A 395 -8.43 -14.98 33.42
CA TYR A 395 -9.84 -14.96 33.03
C TYR A 395 -10.47 -16.34 33.01
N LEU A 396 -9.71 -17.38 32.65
CA LEU A 396 -10.17 -18.77 32.81
C LEU A 396 -10.36 -19.12 34.29
N ALA A 397 -9.45 -18.70 35.17
CA ALA A 397 -9.55 -18.97 36.60
C ALA A 397 -10.83 -18.35 37.22
N LEU A 398 -11.24 -17.16 36.77
CA LEU A 398 -12.51 -16.54 37.17
C LEU A 398 -13.75 -17.38 36.78
N GLN A 399 -13.62 -18.23 35.75
CA GLN A 399 -14.65 -19.16 35.30
C GLN A 399 -14.52 -20.54 35.97
N ASN A 400 -13.59 -20.71 36.92
CA ASN A 400 -13.19 -22.00 37.50
C ASN A 400 -12.64 -22.99 36.45
N LEU A 401 -12.00 -22.48 35.40
CA LEU A 401 -11.37 -23.24 34.34
C LEU A 401 -9.85 -23.03 34.31
N SER A 402 -9.15 -23.92 33.60
CA SER A 402 -7.72 -23.78 33.30
C SER A 402 -7.44 -24.24 31.87
N LEU A 403 -6.23 -24.00 31.37
CA LEU A 403 -5.81 -24.51 30.06
C LEU A 403 -5.93 -26.05 29.92
N GLN A 404 -5.93 -26.78 31.04
CA GLN A 404 -6.06 -28.25 31.06
C GLN A 404 -7.52 -28.73 31.17
N SER A 405 -8.48 -27.81 31.32
CA SER A 405 -9.90 -28.16 31.33
C SER A 405 -10.34 -28.65 29.94
N VAL A 406 -11.22 -29.66 29.91
CA VAL A 406 -11.84 -30.19 28.69
C VAL A 406 -13.29 -29.73 28.64
N PRO A 407 -13.64 -28.74 27.79
CA PRO A 407 -15.01 -28.24 27.69
C PRO A 407 -15.94 -29.29 27.06
N GLN A 408 -17.22 -29.27 27.44
CA GLN A 408 -18.19 -30.19 26.86
C GLN A 408 -18.41 -29.91 25.38
N LYS A 409 -18.86 -30.92 24.63
CA LYS A 409 -19.12 -30.77 23.20
C LYS A 409 -20.18 -29.68 22.96
N GLY A 410 -19.81 -28.64 22.21
CA GLY A 410 -20.67 -27.49 21.91
C GLY A 410 -20.67 -26.39 22.97
N GLU A 411 -19.92 -26.56 24.07
CA GLU A 411 -19.74 -25.53 25.08
C GLU A 411 -18.73 -24.48 24.59
N ARG A 412 -19.16 -23.23 24.49
CA ARG A 412 -18.27 -22.12 24.12
C ARG A 412 -17.56 -21.57 25.34
N ILE A 413 -16.24 -21.61 25.35
CA ILE A 413 -15.40 -21.01 26.38
C ILE A 413 -14.83 -19.70 25.88
N THR A 414 -15.26 -18.61 26.49
CA THR A 414 -14.68 -17.28 26.26
C THR A 414 -13.34 -17.19 26.99
N LEU A 415 -12.28 -16.91 26.25
CA LEU A 415 -10.90 -16.90 26.75
C LEU A 415 -10.47 -15.55 27.29
N ARG A 416 -11.16 -14.46 26.92
CA ARG A 416 -10.82 -13.10 27.32
C ARG A 416 -12.05 -12.27 27.62
N ARG A 417 -11.90 -11.30 28.52
CA ARG A 417 -12.95 -10.35 28.88
C ARG A 417 -13.25 -9.32 27.79
N VAL A 418 -12.20 -8.85 27.10
CA VAL A 418 -12.27 -7.76 26.12
C VAL A 418 -12.08 -8.32 24.71
N ALA A 419 -12.85 -7.81 23.75
CA ALA A 419 -12.79 -8.19 22.35
C ALA A 419 -11.61 -7.54 21.61
N ASN A 420 -10.39 -7.78 22.11
CA ASN A 420 -9.18 -7.28 21.49
C ASN A 420 -8.74 -8.21 20.33
N ILE A 421 -8.87 -7.72 19.10
CA ILE A 421 -8.48 -8.43 17.88
C ILE A 421 -6.99 -8.85 17.92
N SER A 422 -6.10 -7.99 18.42
CA SER A 422 -4.66 -8.30 18.50
C SER A 422 -4.32 -9.42 19.50
N ALA A 423 -5.29 -9.83 20.31
CA ALA A 423 -5.17 -10.89 21.31
C ALA A 423 -6.02 -12.12 20.94
N GLY A 424 -6.42 -12.23 19.67
CA GLY A 424 -7.17 -13.36 19.12
C GLY A 424 -8.69 -13.17 19.06
N GLY A 425 -9.20 -11.96 19.35
CA GLY A 425 -10.61 -11.63 19.17
C GLY A 425 -11.06 -11.76 17.71
N VAL A 426 -12.35 -12.01 17.50
CA VAL A 426 -12.97 -12.26 16.19
C VAL A 426 -13.69 -11.02 15.69
N SER A 427 -13.46 -10.67 14.42
CA SER A 427 -14.11 -9.57 13.70
C SER A 427 -15.24 -10.09 12.80
N ILE A 428 -16.47 -9.57 12.98
CA ILE A 428 -17.63 -9.96 12.18
C ILE A 428 -18.25 -8.71 11.57
N ASN A 429 -18.33 -8.65 10.25
CA ASN A 429 -19.04 -7.57 9.57
C ASN A 429 -20.56 -7.73 9.79
N VAL A 430 -21.15 -6.69 10.36
CA VAL A 430 -22.60 -6.61 10.65
C VAL A 430 -23.21 -5.34 10.07
N THR A 431 -22.56 -4.75 9.06
CA THR A 431 -22.98 -3.50 8.42
C THR A 431 -24.42 -3.56 7.91
N ASP A 432 -24.83 -4.67 7.28
CA ASP A 432 -26.20 -4.81 6.76
C ASP A 432 -27.25 -5.05 7.86
N LYS A 433 -26.83 -5.31 9.10
CA LYS A 433 -27.73 -5.59 10.23
C LYS A 433 -28.04 -4.35 11.06
N ILE A 434 -27.30 -3.25 10.88
CA ILE A 434 -27.45 -2.07 11.72
C ILE A 434 -28.80 -1.38 11.50
N HIS A 435 -29.43 -0.94 12.58
CA HIS A 435 -30.67 -0.18 12.49
C HIS A 435 -30.45 1.21 11.87
N PRO A 436 -31.35 1.72 11.00
CA PRO A 436 -31.22 3.05 10.39
C PRO A 436 -31.10 4.22 11.39
N LEU A 437 -31.73 4.14 12.56
CA LEU A 437 -31.55 5.18 13.61
C LEU A 437 -30.13 5.20 14.21
N ASN A 438 -29.42 4.07 14.20
CA ASN A 438 -28.03 3.98 14.67
C ASN A 438 -27.09 4.56 13.62
N ILE A 439 -27.37 4.32 12.33
CA ILE A 439 -26.70 5.01 11.22
C ILE A 439 -26.80 6.52 11.39
N LYS A 440 -28.03 7.03 11.58
CA LYS A 440 -28.26 8.47 11.77
C LYS A 440 -27.48 9.02 12.97
N MET A 441 -27.50 8.30 14.11
CA MET A 441 -26.71 8.69 15.29
C MET A 441 -25.22 8.80 14.98
N VAL A 442 -24.66 7.84 14.24
CA VAL A 442 -23.24 7.86 13.84
C VAL A 442 -22.93 9.08 12.96
N GLU A 443 -23.79 9.38 11.99
CA GLU A 443 -23.61 10.56 11.12
C GLU A 443 -23.77 11.88 11.90
N ASP A 444 -24.76 11.96 12.80
CA ASP A 444 -24.98 13.13 13.66
C ASP A 444 -23.78 13.37 14.59
N ILE A 445 -23.22 12.30 15.19
CA ILE A 445 -21.99 12.38 15.99
C ILE A 445 -20.82 12.84 15.13
N ALA A 446 -20.62 12.24 13.94
CA ALA A 446 -19.52 12.58 13.06
C ALA A 446 -19.53 14.05 12.62
N ALA A 447 -20.71 14.67 12.53
CA ALA A 447 -20.85 16.09 12.19
C ALA A 447 -20.29 17.06 13.26
N TYR A 448 -20.07 16.61 14.50
CA TYR A 448 -19.45 17.43 15.55
C TYR A 448 -17.92 17.50 15.44
N PHE A 449 -17.29 16.62 14.68
CA PHE A 449 -15.84 16.52 14.60
C PHE A 449 -15.36 16.79 13.17
N ASN A 450 -14.40 17.70 13.00
CA ASN A 450 -13.71 17.90 11.74
C ASN A 450 -12.61 16.84 11.56
N VAL A 451 -12.98 15.57 11.50
CA VAL A 451 -12.04 14.46 11.25
C VAL A 451 -12.57 13.56 10.16
N ARG A 452 -11.66 13.03 9.34
CA ARG A 452 -12.06 12.30 8.15
C ARG A 452 -12.66 10.94 8.43
N CYS A 453 -12.04 10.20 9.34
CA CYS A 453 -12.43 8.85 9.70
C CYS A 453 -12.62 8.78 11.22
N LEU A 454 -13.84 8.44 11.63
CA LEU A 454 -14.26 8.37 13.02
C LEU A 454 -14.72 6.95 13.35
N GLY A 455 -14.11 6.35 14.37
CA GLY A 455 -14.56 5.09 14.95
C GLY A 455 -15.36 5.35 16.21
N ILE A 456 -16.57 4.82 16.27
CA ILE A 456 -17.47 4.93 17.42
C ILE A 456 -17.67 3.51 17.97
N ASP A 457 -17.15 3.29 19.17
CA ASP A 457 -17.24 2.00 19.84
C ASP A 457 -18.47 1.98 20.74
N VAL A 458 -19.33 0.99 20.56
CA VAL A 458 -20.59 0.86 21.27
C VAL A 458 -20.76 -0.54 21.83
N LEU A 459 -21.41 -0.63 23.00
CA LEU A 459 -22.00 -1.88 23.47
C LEU A 459 -23.48 -1.84 23.16
N ALA A 460 -23.96 -2.86 22.45
CA ALA A 460 -25.37 -2.99 22.10
C ALA A 460 -25.82 -4.44 22.34
N ALA A 461 -26.98 -4.63 22.97
CA ALA A 461 -27.58 -5.96 23.08
C ALA A 461 -28.00 -6.53 21.71
N ASP A 462 -28.47 -5.66 20.81
CA ASP A 462 -28.83 -5.98 19.43
C ASP A 462 -28.65 -4.73 18.56
N ILE A 463 -27.69 -4.77 17.63
CA ILE A 463 -27.36 -3.63 16.76
C ILE A 463 -28.46 -3.34 15.71
N SER A 464 -29.38 -4.29 15.50
CA SER A 464 -30.53 -4.16 14.60
C SER A 464 -31.72 -3.43 15.24
N LYS A 465 -31.62 -3.08 16.53
CA LYS A 465 -32.58 -2.24 17.24
C LYS A 465 -32.11 -0.78 17.31
N PRO A 466 -33.03 0.18 17.35
CA PRO A 466 -32.64 1.58 17.51
C PRO A 466 -31.98 1.80 18.87
N TRP A 467 -30.95 2.64 18.92
CA TRP A 467 -30.19 2.96 20.14
C TRP A 467 -31.05 3.60 21.24
N THR A 468 -32.23 4.11 20.87
CA THR A 468 -33.24 4.64 21.80
C THR A 468 -34.04 3.54 22.51
N GLU A 469 -33.93 2.28 22.08
CA GLU A 469 -34.60 1.12 22.64
C GLU A 469 -33.60 0.05 23.08
N GLY A 470 -33.81 -0.52 24.25
CA GLY A 470 -32.93 -1.57 24.77
C GLY A 470 -31.64 -1.04 25.38
N ASN A 471 -30.63 -1.89 25.41
CA ASN A 471 -29.36 -1.63 26.08
C ASN A 471 -28.30 -1.28 25.03
N PHE A 472 -28.04 0.02 24.86
CA PHE A 472 -27.09 0.59 23.93
C PHE A 472 -26.28 1.68 24.65
N GLY A 473 -24.97 1.72 24.46
CA GLY A 473 -24.16 2.84 24.90
C GLY A 473 -22.83 2.98 24.19
N ILE A 474 -22.46 4.22 23.92
CA ILE A 474 -21.20 4.63 23.32
C ILE A 474 -20.13 4.61 24.40
N ILE A 475 -19.10 3.81 24.16
CA ILE A 475 -18.00 3.56 25.10
C ILE A 475 -16.85 4.53 24.85
N GLU A 476 -16.50 4.72 23.58
CA GLU A 476 -15.45 5.63 23.16
C GLU A 476 -15.64 6.06 21.70
N ILE A 477 -15.03 7.20 21.36
CA ILE A 477 -14.87 7.68 19.99
C ILE A 477 -13.38 7.82 19.72
N ASN A 478 -12.94 7.43 18.53
CA ASN A 478 -11.55 7.44 18.12
C ASN A 478 -11.41 8.14 16.76
N ALA A 479 -10.66 9.25 16.72
CA ALA A 479 -10.16 9.79 15.47
C ALA A 479 -9.01 8.91 14.95
N GLY A 480 -8.93 8.72 13.63
CA GLY A 480 -7.89 7.88 13.01
C GLY A 480 -7.96 6.39 13.42
N PRO A 481 -9.15 5.73 13.35
CA PRO A 481 -9.27 4.32 13.73
C PRO A 481 -8.49 3.42 12.77
N GLY A 482 -8.06 2.26 13.27
CA GLY A 482 -7.53 1.19 12.42
C GLY A 482 -8.65 0.59 11.55
N VAL A 483 -8.44 0.53 10.24
CA VAL A 483 -9.49 0.13 9.28
C VAL A 483 -9.29 -1.26 8.69
N PHE A 484 -8.12 -1.87 8.89
CA PHE A 484 -7.80 -3.18 8.32
C PHE A 484 -8.80 -4.27 8.74
N MET A 485 -9.28 -4.21 9.98
CA MET A 485 -10.31 -5.13 10.52
C MET A 485 -11.65 -5.11 9.77
N HIS A 486 -11.94 -4.05 9.01
CA HIS A 486 -13.11 -3.96 8.15
C HIS A 486 -12.82 -4.43 6.71
N LEU A 487 -11.55 -4.36 6.29
CA LEU A 487 -11.10 -4.86 4.99
C LEU A 487 -10.94 -6.40 5.00
N ALA A 488 -10.51 -6.97 6.13
CA ALA A 488 -10.37 -8.41 6.30
C ALA A 488 -11.09 -8.88 7.59
N PRO A 489 -12.43 -8.81 7.66
CA PRO A 489 -13.15 -9.40 8.78
C PRO A 489 -13.13 -10.93 8.66
N ALA A 490 -13.16 -11.64 9.78
CA ALA A 490 -13.23 -13.11 9.75
C ALA A 490 -14.53 -13.62 9.11
N TYR A 491 -15.64 -12.89 9.31
CA TYR A 491 -16.95 -13.26 8.80
C TYR A 491 -17.74 -12.03 8.32
N GLY A 492 -18.74 -12.24 7.47
CA GLY A 492 -19.67 -11.20 7.01
C GLY A 492 -19.20 -10.38 5.80
N GLY A 493 -18.00 -10.66 5.26
CA GLY A 493 -17.50 -10.06 4.02
C GLY A 493 -16.77 -8.73 4.22
N SER A 494 -15.88 -8.41 3.28
CA SER A 494 -15.00 -7.23 3.31
C SER A 494 -15.74 -5.93 2.94
N ILE A 495 -15.29 -4.81 3.51
CA ILE A 495 -15.67 -3.45 3.09
C ILE A 495 -14.39 -2.65 2.77
N ASP A 496 -14.35 -2.01 1.60
CA ASP A 496 -13.23 -1.18 1.14
C ASP A 496 -13.24 0.21 1.82
N ILE A 497 -13.02 0.21 3.14
CA ILE A 497 -12.90 1.44 3.93
C ILE A 497 -11.78 2.35 3.42
N PRO A 498 -10.58 1.87 3.07
CA PRO A 498 -9.53 2.72 2.49
C PRO A 498 -10.00 3.46 1.23
N GLY A 499 -10.73 2.77 0.33
CA GLY A 499 -11.35 3.37 -0.83
C GLY A 499 -12.37 4.47 -0.49
N HIS A 500 -13.24 4.23 0.50
CA HIS A 500 -14.17 5.26 0.99
C HIS A 500 -13.44 6.48 1.56
N ILE A 501 -12.34 6.28 2.30
CA ILE A 501 -11.54 7.38 2.88
C ILE A 501 -10.97 8.25 1.76
N ILE A 502 -10.29 7.63 0.79
CA ILE A 502 -9.69 8.35 -0.33
C ILE A 502 -10.76 9.10 -1.15
N LEU A 503 -11.85 8.42 -1.52
CA LEU A 503 -12.90 9.03 -2.34
C LEU A 503 -13.73 10.07 -1.60
N SER A 504 -13.83 10.02 -0.28
CA SER A 504 -14.45 11.12 0.45
C SER A 504 -13.66 12.43 0.29
N HIS A 505 -12.36 12.38 -0.01
CA HIS A 505 -11.54 13.57 -0.23
C HIS A 505 -11.69 14.08 -1.67
N PHE A 506 -11.50 13.19 -2.64
CA PHE A 506 -11.46 13.58 -4.05
C PHE A 506 -12.83 13.57 -4.73
N LYS A 507 -13.86 12.92 -4.17
CA LYS A 507 -15.15 12.55 -4.82
C LYS A 507 -14.98 11.59 -5.99
N LYS A 508 -14.06 11.87 -6.92
CA LYS A 508 -13.63 10.96 -7.99
C LYS A 508 -12.11 10.91 -8.07
N PRO A 509 -11.51 9.82 -8.59
CA PRO A 509 -10.06 9.70 -8.64
C PRO A 509 -9.35 10.82 -9.42
N GLU A 510 -9.95 11.30 -10.51
CA GLU A 510 -9.39 12.36 -11.34
C GLU A 510 -9.24 13.70 -10.61
N ASN A 511 -10.02 13.95 -9.54
CA ASN A 511 -9.93 15.19 -8.78
C ASN A 511 -8.69 15.29 -7.89
N ALA A 512 -7.89 14.23 -7.78
CA ALA A 512 -6.57 14.27 -7.17
C ALA A 512 -5.52 14.94 -8.08
N ARG A 513 -5.88 15.26 -9.32
CA ARG A 513 -4.95 15.78 -10.34
C ARG A 513 -5.11 17.28 -10.54
N ILE A 514 -4.02 17.87 -11.00
CA ILE A 514 -3.98 19.17 -11.64
C ILE A 514 -3.67 18.96 -13.13
N PRO A 515 -4.04 19.89 -14.02
CA PRO A 515 -3.64 19.80 -15.41
C PRO A 515 -2.11 19.88 -15.53
N ILE A 516 -1.52 18.97 -16.30
CA ILE A 516 -0.08 18.88 -16.53
C ILE A 516 0.20 18.94 -18.03
N ILE A 517 1.10 19.85 -18.41
CA ILE A 517 1.81 19.83 -19.69
C ILE A 517 3.20 19.24 -19.47
N ALA A 518 3.57 18.21 -20.23
CA ALA A 518 4.91 17.65 -20.20
C ALA A 518 5.56 17.74 -21.59
N GLY A 519 6.87 17.92 -21.67
CA GLY A 519 7.56 17.93 -22.96
C GLY A 519 9.08 17.84 -22.82
N ASN A 520 9.80 17.73 -23.94
CA ASN A 520 11.26 17.58 -23.91
C ASN A 520 12.03 18.90 -24.04
N ALA A 521 11.49 19.89 -24.75
CA ALA A 521 12.19 21.16 -25.05
C ALA A 521 11.40 22.42 -24.61
N LEU A 522 10.70 22.37 -23.48
CA LEU A 522 9.88 23.51 -23.02
C LEU A 522 10.76 24.59 -22.37
N CYS A 523 10.80 25.76 -23.01
CA CYS A 523 11.67 26.85 -22.60
C CYS A 523 10.96 27.88 -21.70
N GLN A 524 11.74 28.77 -21.07
CA GLN A 524 11.17 29.82 -20.19
C GLN A 524 10.32 30.86 -20.92
N ASN A 525 10.62 31.12 -22.19
CA ASN A 525 9.83 32.08 -22.99
C ASN A 525 8.41 31.55 -23.21
N PHE A 526 8.27 30.31 -23.67
CA PHE A 526 7.00 29.62 -23.76
C PHE A 526 6.27 29.54 -22.41
N ALA A 527 6.97 29.21 -21.31
CA ALA A 527 6.39 29.21 -19.96
C ALA A 527 5.77 30.58 -19.59
N GLY A 528 6.43 31.69 -19.95
CA GLY A 528 5.95 33.04 -19.72
C GLY A 528 4.71 33.39 -20.55
N LEU A 529 4.71 33.03 -21.84
CA LEU A 529 3.55 33.21 -22.73
C LEU A 529 2.34 32.42 -22.22
N LEU A 530 2.55 31.15 -21.86
CA LEU A 530 1.53 30.30 -21.28
C LEU A 530 1.01 30.88 -19.96
N ASN A 531 1.89 31.34 -19.07
CA ASN A 531 1.51 31.97 -17.80
C ASN A 531 0.57 33.16 -18.02
N THR A 532 0.93 34.09 -18.91
CA THR A 532 0.08 35.24 -19.25
C THR A 532 -1.28 34.79 -19.75
N ARG A 533 -1.31 33.82 -20.67
CA ARG A 533 -2.56 33.34 -21.26
C ARG A 533 -3.45 32.62 -20.25
N LEU A 534 -2.88 31.81 -19.36
CA LEU A 534 -3.61 31.16 -18.28
C LEU A 534 -4.29 32.19 -17.37
N HIS A 535 -3.61 33.30 -17.03
CA HIS A 535 -4.17 34.37 -16.21
C HIS A 535 -5.27 35.18 -16.92
N GLU A 536 -5.21 35.30 -18.25
CA GLU A 536 -6.31 35.89 -19.02
C GLU A 536 -7.59 35.04 -18.98
N ILE A 537 -7.45 33.70 -18.92
CA ILE A 537 -8.58 32.77 -18.83
C ILE A 537 -9.10 32.68 -17.40
N LYS A 538 -8.19 32.56 -16.42
CA LYS A 538 -8.49 32.43 -14.99
C LYS A 538 -7.49 33.25 -14.17
N SER A 539 -7.91 34.44 -13.74
CA SER A 539 -7.02 35.43 -13.11
C SER A 539 -6.37 35.01 -11.80
N ASP A 540 -6.96 34.05 -11.08
CA ASP A 540 -6.47 33.54 -9.79
C ASP A 540 -5.66 32.24 -9.93
N ILE A 541 -5.40 31.77 -11.16
CA ILE A 541 -4.64 30.55 -11.40
C ILE A 541 -3.21 30.66 -10.87
N PHE A 542 -2.73 29.60 -10.23
CA PHE A 542 -1.35 29.49 -9.82
C PHE A 542 -0.62 28.45 -10.68
N PHE A 543 0.24 28.94 -11.56
CA PHE A 543 0.98 28.14 -12.52
C PHE A 543 2.39 27.82 -11.98
N GLY A 544 2.72 26.53 -11.91
CA GLY A 544 4.07 26.07 -11.59
C GLY A 544 4.75 25.51 -12.84
N SER A 545 5.98 25.92 -13.12
CA SER A 545 6.71 25.41 -14.29
C SER A 545 8.14 25.04 -13.96
N LEU A 546 8.59 23.92 -14.52
CA LEU A 546 9.98 23.51 -14.56
C LEU A 546 10.51 23.60 -15.99
N THR A 547 11.53 24.42 -16.18
CA THR A 547 12.27 24.56 -17.45
C THR A 547 13.74 24.23 -17.22
N GLY A 548 14.56 24.22 -18.28
CA GLY A 548 16.01 24.02 -18.14
C GLY A 548 16.73 25.07 -17.28
N LYS A 549 16.06 26.17 -16.91
CA LYS A 549 16.60 27.18 -15.97
C LYS A 549 16.24 26.92 -14.51
N GLY A 550 15.27 26.06 -14.22
CA GLY A 550 14.78 25.74 -12.89
C GLY A 550 13.27 25.86 -12.74
N VAL A 551 12.82 25.91 -11.48
CA VAL A 551 11.43 26.03 -11.07
C VAL A 551 11.00 27.49 -11.01
N TYR A 552 9.80 27.77 -11.51
CA TYR A 552 9.14 29.05 -11.47
C TYR A 552 7.70 28.90 -10.96
N PHE A 553 7.21 29.90 -10.25
CA PHE A 553 5.81 30.03 -9.86
C PHE A 553 5.26 31.35 -10.38
N ASN A 554 4.17 31.32 -11.15
CA ASN A 554 3.61 32.49 -11.83
C ASN A 554 4.66 33.31 -12.62
N ASN A 555 5.57 32.60 -13.29
CA ASN A 555 6.70 33.17 -14.05
C ASN A 555 7.75 33.91 -13.18
N GLU A 556 7.72 33.77 -11.86
CA GLU A 556 8.77 34.23 -10.95
C GLU A 556 9.73 33.07 -10.64
N TYR A 557 11.04 33.31 -10.78
CA TYR A 557 12.05 32.30 -10.50
C TYR A 557 12.05 31.92 -9.02
N PHE A 558 12.00 30.62 -8.73
CA PHE A 558 12.07 30.10 -7.37
C PHE A 558 13.44 29.51 -7.06
N TYR A 559 13.80 28.41 -7.74
CA TYR A 559 14.98 27.62 -7.40
C TYR A 559 15.33 26.62 -8.50
N ASN A 560 16.58 26.18 -8.57
CA ASN A 560 17.00 25.07 -9.43
C ASN A 560 17.84 24.06 -8.62
N ASN A 561 17.24 22.92 -8.30
CA ASN A 561 17.92 21.81 -7.64
C ASN A 561 18.75 21.03 -8.65
N PRO A 562 19.98 20.59 -8.32
CA PRO A 562 20.77 19.70 -9.19
C PRO A 562 20.08 18.38 -9.53
N SER A 563 19.13 17.93 -8.71
CA SER A 563 18.32 16.73 -8.97
C SER A 563 16.97 17.15 -9.53
N HIS A 564 16.74 16.78 -10.79
CA HIS A 564 15.55 17.12 -11.57
C HIS A 564 14.25 16.67 -10.89
N GLU A 565 14.28 15.46 -10.32
CA GLU A 565 13.18 14.89 -9.53
C GLU A 565 12.68 15.84 -8.43
N LYS A 566 13.59 16.47 -7.67
CA LYS A 566 13.23 17.39 -6.57
C LYS A 566 12.62 18.69 -7.10
N ASN A 567 12.99 19.12 -8.30
CA ASN A 567 12.35 20.26 -8.95
C ASN A 567 10.89 19.95 -9.31
N ILE A 568 10.62 18.74 -9.83
CA ILE A 568 9.27 18.27 -10.13
C ILE A 568 8.47 18.17 -8.82
N GLU A 569 9.06 17.57 -7.78
CA GLU A 569 8.47 17.43 -6.47
C GLU A 569 8.08 18.78 -5.86
N ASN A 570 8.95 19.79 -5.96
CA ASN A 570 8.68 21.16 -5.49
C ASN A 570 7.41 21.76 -6.12
N VAL A 571 7.18 21.52 -7.41
CA VAL A 571 5.97 21.99 -8.10
C VAL A 571 4.76 21.19 -7.66
N LEU A 572 4.85 19.86 -7.66
CA LEU A 572 3.74 18.96 -7.34
C LEU A 572 3.31 19.02 -5.86
N ARG A 573 4.19 19.47 -4.95
CA ARG A 573 3.89 19.67 -3.52
C ARG A 573 3.36 21.06 -3.21
N HIS A 574 3.49 22.02 -4.12
CA HIS A 574 3.10 23.40 -3.81
C HIS A 574 1.58 23.53 -3.71
N LEU A 575 1.08 23.86 -2.50
CA LEU A 575 -0.36 23.88 -2.15
C LEU A 575 -1.22 24.84 -2.97
N ARG A 576 -0.61 25.79 -3.68
CA ARG A 576 -1.36 26.68 -4.57
C ARG A 576 -1.40 26.20 -6.02
N VAL A 577 -0.46 25.37 -6.48
CA VAL A 577 -0.34 25.04 -7.90
C VAL A 577 -1.62 24.39 -8.41
N ASP A 578 -2.23 25.08 -9.37
CA ASP A 578 -3.46 24.70 -10.07
C ASP A 578 -3.18 23.97 -11.37
N PHE A 579 -2.05 24.30 -12.02
CA PHE A 579 -1.68 23.91 -13.37
C PHE A 579 -0.15 23.81 -13.41
N ALA A 580 0.39 22.76 -14.01
CA ALA A 580 1.84 22.55 -14.06
C ALA A 580 2.38 22.32 -15.47
N MET A 581 3.64 22.69 -15.67
CA MET A 581 4.42 22.40 -16.88
C MET A 581 5.78 21.81 -16.50
N PHE A 582 6.17 20.70 -17.14
CA PHE A 582 7.46 20.05 -16.90
C PHE A 582 8.20 19.82 -18.22
N THR A 583 9.46 20.26 -18.27
CA THR A 583 10.39 19.81 -19.30
C THR A 583 11.19 18.61 -18.79
N HIS A 584 11.44 17.62 -19.65
CA HIS A 584 12.29 16.46 -19.37
C HIS A 584 13.18 16.20 -20.57
N ASN A 585 14.48 16.46 -20.44
CA ASN A 585 15.43 16.05 -21.46
C ASN A 585 15.80 14.57 -21.29
N VAL A 586 16.48 14.01 -22.29
CA VAL A 586 16.94 12.62 -22.27
C VAL A 586 17.77 12.24 -21.04
N ASP A 587 18.64 13.14 -20.55
CA ASP A 587 19.48 12.87 -19.39
C ASP A 587 18.60 12.85 -18.12
N ASP A 588 17.64 13.77 -18.01
CA ASP A 588 16.65 13.78 -16.92
C ASP A 588 15.86 12.46 -16.86
N ILE A 589 15.40 11.98 -18.03
CA ILE A 589 14.64 10.73 -18.15
C ILE A 589 15.48 9.54 -17.72
N TYR A 590 16.74 9.47 -18.16
CA TYR A 590 17.62 8.39 -17.76
C TYR A 590 18.02 8.49 -16.29
N ASP A 591 18.25 9.68 -15.74
CA ASP A 591 18.75 9.85 -14.37
C ASP A 591 17.66 9.77 -13.31
N PHE A 592 16.48 10.32 -13.59
CA PHE A 592 15.43 10.54 -12.61
C PHE A 592 14.06 10.01 -13.04
N GLY A 593 13.83 9.80 -14.34
CA GLY A 593 12.49 9.58 -14.88
C GLY A 593 11.67 10.87 -14.83
N THR A 594 10.34 10.76 -14.71
CA THR A 594 9.42 11.91 -14.80
C THR A 594 8.75 12.29 -13.48
N LEU A 595 8.74 11.40 -12.48
CA LEU A 595 8.06 11.49 -11.17
C LEU A 595 6.53 11.70 -11.24
N HIS A 596 6.04 12.68 -12.01
CA HIS A 596 4.62 12.85 -12.28
C HIS A 596 4.09 11.65 -13.08
N VAL A 597 2.92 11.15 -12.70
CA VAL A 597 2.26 10.04 -13.40
C VAL A 597 1.16 10.63 -14.26
N GLY A 598 1.36 10.62 -15.57
CA GLY A 598 0.40 11.15 -16.53
C GLY A 598 0.56 12.66 -16.81
N ALA A 599 0.16 13.07 -18.01
CA ALA A 599 0.07 14.44 -18.50
C ALA A 599 -1.17 14.59 -19.40
N ASP A 600 -1.79 15.78 -19.36
CA ASP A 600 -2.98 16.09 -20.16
C ASP A 600 -2.64 16.55 -21.57
N LEU A 601 -1.45 17.13 -21.73
CA LEU A 601 -0.87 17.56 -22.99
C LEU A 601 0.62 17.20 -22.98
N VAL A 602 1.06 16.48 -24.00
CA VAL A 602 2.47 16.17 -24.22
C VAL A 602 2.96 16.96 -25.43
N ILE A 603 4.10 17.64 -25.31
CA ILE A 603 4.72 18.43 -26.38
C ILE A 603 6.10 17.84 -26.69
N LEU A 604 6.25 17.32 -27.90
CA LEU A 604 7.48 16.72 -28.40
C LEU A 604 8.06 17.62 -29.49
N ASP A 605 9.27 18.11 -29.24
CA ASP A 605 10.03 18.93 -30.18
C ASP A 605 11.26 18.16 -30.62
N GLU A 606 11.22 17.60 -31.84
CA GLU A 606 12.25 16.73 -32.42
C GLU A 606 12.86 15.74 -31.38
N PRO A 607 12.02 14.93 -30.71
CA PRO A 607 12.45 14.16 -29.55
C PRO A 607 13.45 13.06 -29.90
N ARG A 608 14.34 12.77 -28.96
CA ARG A 608 15.12 11.52 -29.00
C ARG A 608 14.18 10.35 -28.68
N HIS A 609 14.56 9.14 -29.10
CA HIS A 609 13.73 7.95 -28.92
C HIS A 609 13.26 7.73 -27.47
N ALA A 610 14.15 7.91 -26.47
CA ALA A 610 13.79 7.77 -25.06
C ALA A 610 12.80 8.86 -24.58
N GLU A 611 12.95 10.10 -25.07
CA GLU A 611 12.03 11.20 -24.77
C GLU A 611 10.65 10.91 -25.36
N GLU A 612 10.60 10.46 -26.61
CA GLU A 612 9.37 10.10 -27.31
C GLU A 612 8.63 8.98 -26.57
N VAL A 613 9.30 7.85 -26.29
CA VAL A 613 8.67 6.68 -25.66
C VAL A 613 8.12 7.04 -24.28
N VAL A 614 8.92 7.69 -23.43
CA VAL A 614 8.51 7.99 -22.05
C VAL A 614 7.40 9.02 -21.99
N LEU A 615 7.53 10.13 -22.72
CA LEU A 615 6.55 11.20 -22.66
C LEU A 615 5.23 10.81 -23.33
N LYS A 616 5.24 10.01 -24.41
CA LYS A 616 4.01 9.46 -25.00
C LYS A 616 3.29 8.50 -24.04
N ASP A 617 4.04 7.68 -23.29
CA ASP A 617 3.45 6.77 -22.29
C ASP A 617 2.84 7.54 -21.10
N GLN A 618 3.28 8.78 -20.86
CA GLN A 618 2.62 9.67 -19.89
C GLN A 618 1.34 10.31 -20.42
N LEU A 619 0.97 10.18 -21.69
CA LEU A 619 -0.25 10.82 -22.18
C LEU A 619 -1.50 10.16 -21.58
N LEU A 620 -2.28 10.93 -20.82
CA LEU A 620 -3.52 10.42 -20.22
C LEU A 620 -4.57 10.11 -21.30
N PRO A 621 -5.50 9.17 -21.04
CA PRO A 621 -6.62 8.91 -21.96
C PRO A 621 -7.40 10.18 -22.31
N GLY A 622 -7.63 10.40 -23.61
CA GLY A 622 -8.26 11.62 -24.14
C GLY A 622 -7.37 12.87 -24.10
N GLY A 623 -6.09 12.74 -23.71
CA GLY A 623 -5.10 13.81 -23.73
C GLY A 623 -4.68 14.20 -25.14
N TYR A 624 -3.94 15.30 -25.21
CA TYR A 624 -3.48 15.90 -26.47
C TYR A 624 -1.98 15.69 -26.66
N LEU A 625 -1.55 15.45 -27.89
CA LEU A 625 -0.14 15.32 -28.26
C LEU A 625 0.21 16.42 -29.27
N VAL A 626 1.24 17.19 -28.99
CA VAL A 626 1.84 18.11 -29.97
C VAL A 626 3.17 17.53 -30.42
N GLU A 627 3.34 17.38 -31.72
CA GLU A 627 4.60 16.98 -32.34
C GLU A 627 5.11 18.12 -33.23
N ILE A 628 6.35 18.52 -33.01
CA ILE A 628 7.05 19.53 -33.80
C ILE A 628 8.12 18.81 -34.62
N GLU A 629 7.99 18.90 -35.94
CA GLU A 629 8.87 18.25 -36.91
C GLU A 629 9.29 19.29 -37.96
N GLY A 630 10.57 19.64 -38.00
CA GLY A 630 11.06 20.71 -38.88
C GLY A 630 10.42 22.06 -38.53
N ASP A 631 9.68 22.65 -39.47
CA ASP A 631 9.00 23.94 -39.32
C ASP A 631 7.47 23.81 -39.08
N GLN A 632 6.98 22.59 -38.84
CA GLN A 632 5.57 22.28 -38.64
C GLN A 632 5.29 21.86 -37.20
N ILE A 633 4.14 22.27 -36.69
CA ILE A 633 3.57 21.84 -35.41
C ILE A 633 2.26 21.13 -35.70
N TYR A 634 2.12 19.90 -35.22
CA TYR A 634 0.92 19.08 -35.34
C TYR A 634 0.30 18.85 -33.97
N LEU A 635 -0.97 19.24 -33.81
CA LEU A 635 -1.77 18.85 -32.65
C LEU A 635 -2.58 17.61 -32.98
N LYS A 636 -2.43 16.58 -32.17
CA LYS A 636 -3.06 15.27 -32.30
C LYS A 636 -3.91 14.94 -31.07
N GLN A 637 -5.00 14.21 -31.29
CA GLN A 637 -5.81 13.57 -30.26
C GLN A 637 -6.20 12.18 -30.75
N ASP A 638 -6.03 11.16 -29.90
CA ASP A 638 -6.26 9.74 -30.24
C ASP A 638 -5.56 9.31 -31.55
N GLY A 639 -4.35 9.83 -31.78
CA GLY A 639 -3.53 9.56 -32.97
C GLY A 639 -3.88 10.35 -34.23
N ASN A 640 -4.98 11.11 -34.24
CA ASN A 640 -5.41 11.89 -35.40
C ASN A 640 -4.96 13.35 -35.30
N VAL A 641 -4.44 13.92 -36.40
CA VAL A 641 -4.14 15.35 -36.48
C VAL A 641 -5.45 16.14 -36.49
N ILE A 642 -5.64 17.01 -35.50
CA ILE A 642 -6.83 17.86 -35.35
C ILE A 642 -6.54 19.33 -35.66
N ASN A 643 -5.28 19.75 -35.58
CA ASN A 643 -4.84 21.10 -35.96
C ASN A 643 -3.36 21.08 -36.35
N SER A 644 -2.92 22.06 -37.14
CA SER A 644 -1.51 22.24 -37.50
C SER A 644 -1.16 23.69 -37.80
N ALA A 645 0.08 24.09 -37.58
CA ALA A 645 0.61 25.39 -37.98
C ALA A 645 2.08 25.29 -38.36
N SER A 646 2.52 26.21 -39.21
CA SER A 646 3.93 26.41 -39.54
C SER A 646 4.49 27.62 -38.80
N PHE A 647 5.77 27.57 -38.43
CA PHE A 647 6.51 28.69 -37.86
C PHE A 647 7.78 28.98 -38.68
N ASN A 648 8.32 30.18 -38.54
CA ASN A 648 9.59 30.56 -39.14
C ASN A 648 10.75 30.02 -38.28
N PRO A 649 11.56 29.06 -38.78
CA PRO A 649 12.68 28.50 -38.01
C PRO A 649 13.78 29.52 -37.68
N ASP A 650 13.86 30.61 -38.45
CA ASP A 650 14.83 31.70 -38.20
C ASP A 650 14.38 32.67 -37.09
N ASN A 651 13.16 32.52 -36.57
CA ASN A 651 12.61 33.33 -35.49
C ASN A 651 12.14 32.45 -34.32
N HIS A 652 12.99 32.30 -33.31
CA HIS A 652 12.68 31.47 -32.14
C HIS A 652 11.40 31.89 -31.39
N ASP A 653 11.06 33.19 -31.38
CA ASP A 653 9.82 33.67 -30.75
C ASP A 653 8.57 33.27 -31.54
N ASP A 654 8.68 33.09 -32.86
CA ASP A 654 7.55 32.67 -33.70
C ASP A 654 7.13 31.24 -33.36
N LYS A 655 8.08 30.32 -33.11
CA LYS A 655 7.77 28.95 -32.69
C LYS A 655 6.90 28.92 -31.43
N ASP A 656 7.31 29.62 -30.38
CA ASP A 656 6.60 29.62 -29.10
C ASP A 656 5.20 30.27 -29.23
N GLN A 657 5.06 31.32 -30.05
CA GLN A 657 3.77 31.95 -30.33
C GLN A 657 2.83 31.05 -31.13
N LYS A 658 3.35 30.35 -32.15
CA LYS A 658 2.55 29.39 -32.94
C LYS A 658 2.14 28.18 -32.12
N LEU A 659 3.05 27.67 -31.28
CA LEU A 659 2.77 26.61 -30.33
C LEU A 659 1.66 27.01 -29.37
N LEU A 660 1.75 28.19 -28.74
CA LEU A 660 0.69 28.71 -27.88
C LEU A 660 -0.63 28.84 -28.64
N GLY A 661 -0.60 29.39 -29.86
CA GLY A 661 -1.79 29.57 -30.70
C GLY A 661 -2.50 28.25 -31.05
N ILE A 662 -1.75 27.16 -31.25
CA ILE A 662 -2.32 25.82 -31.50
C ILE A 662 -3.03 25.27 -30.26
N ILE A 663 -2.43 25.45 -29.09
CA ILE A 663 -2.96 24.87 -27.84
C ILE A 663 -3.98 25.77 -27.15
N ASP A 664 -4.04 27.06 -27.51
CA ASP A 664 -4.93 28.05 -26.89
C ASP A 664 -6.41 27.60 -26.79
N PRO A 665 -7.00 27.01 -27.84
CA PRO A 665 -8.38 26.52 -27.78
C PRO A 665 -8.61 25.45 -26.69
N LEU A 666 -7.55 24.71 -26.33
CA LEU A 666 -7.60 23.64 -25.33
C LEU A 666 -7.45 24.16 -23.89
N LEU A 667 -6.75 25.29 -23.70
CA LEU A 667 -6.37 25.77 -22.37
C LEU A 667 -7.59 26.01 -21.47
N LYS A 668 -8.70 26.49 -22.03
CA LYS A 668 -9.94 26.70 -21.27
C LYS A 668 -10.51 25.37 -20.77
N GLU A 669 -10.48 24.31 -21.57
CA GLU A 669 -10.91 22.99 -21.13
C GLU A 669 -9.97 22.46 -20.04
N LEU A 670 -8.66 22.52 -20.28
CA LEU A 670 -7.64 22.00 -19.38
C LEU A 670 -7.70 22.65 -18.00
N ILE A 671 -7.78 23.98 -17.92
CA ILE A 671 -7.82 24.72 -16.63
C ILE A 671 -8.92 24.20 -15.70
N TYR A 672 -10.09 23.84 -16.26
CA TYR A 672 -11.25 23.40 -15.47
C TYR A 672 -11.43 21.88 -15.45
N LYS A 673 -10.56 21.10 -16.12
CA LYS A 673 -10.71 19.65 -16.29
C LYS A 673 -10.93 18.89 -14.99
N TYR A 674 -10.26 19.33 -13.91
CA TYR A 674 -10.32 18.70 -12.59
C TYR A 674 -11.01 19.58 -11.52
N ASP A 675 -11.63 20.68 -11.92
CA ASP A 675 -12.41 21.53 -11.01
C ASP A 675 -13.82 20.95 -10.80
N PHE A 676 -14.31 21.08 -9.57
CA PHE A 676 -15.67 20.77 -9.13
C PHE A 676 -16.22 21.98 -8.38
#